data_AF-A0AAD8PZC1-F1
#
_entry.id   AF-A0AAD8PZC1-F1
#
_cell.length_a   1.000
_cell.length_b   1.000
_cell.length_c   1.000
_cell.angle_alpha   90.00
_cell.angle_beta   90.00
_cell.angle_gamma   90.00
#
_symmetry.space_group_name_H-M   'P 1'
#
loop_
_entity.id
_entity.type
_entity.pdbx_description
1 polymer ?
#
loop_
_entity_poly.entity_id
_entity_poly.type
_entity_poly.pdbx_seq_one_letter_code
_entity_poly.pdbx_strand_id
1 'polypeptide(L)'
;MYNLDGTALPASIDDAEDASFHPPSTVPTTPEGSITFSPVVRAESNLVEDGDCMSDDAFGELLSDRGGHAASAASIGSTPVTNISCVGAGYVGGPTAAVIAFQNPHIRVTVVDRDERRIRRWNSKHPPIYEPGLRDIVRVARDGANACSFQNEPAKLGGSNVPSSTGKGGITASARKPNLFFSTEVSGCIAEADIVLVAVNTPTKTRGHGAGSATDMAAFEAVTAEVARHARPGAIIVEKSTVPCMTAELVRETLAAHRPGVDFEILSNPEFLAAGTAVNDLLHPDRVLIGSDTTSSGRRAAEALAGVYAAWVPRARILTTNVWSSELAKLVANSMLAQRISSINSISAICERTGADVDEVAASVGRDPRIGDGFLKAGIGFGGSCFKKDILSLVYLAESLDLGEVGEYWRQVVTMNEYQRDRFTRRVVKRLNNTLAGKKITILGYAFKKNTSDTRESPALEIIRALLVEGPREMAVFDPCCNPLVVRDEIRRLCGGKSPLKEDGGPLTVYGNAYDACRGSNAVLITTEFDEFRNTKTPPHQPPRPDTASPRADVDPRPFRSVEVRQADVLALQRFLAAQQDRSAGPGAPSDDPLGRYVAEPGCADDCPDCRAELDSKVSGFATGLGTEEYKPKERVDWARVAGDMQVPRWVFDGRGVINAKSMAKLGVRVESIGGRGRN
;
A
#
# COMPACT_ATOMS: atom_id res chain seq x y z
N MET A 1 -33.78 24.95 42.31
CA MET A 1 -35.13 24.77 41.71
C MET A 1 -36.10 24.57 42.85
N TYR A 2 -37.10 25.45 42.98
CA TYR A 2 -38.26 25.20 43.83
C TYR A 2 -39.25 24.34 43.04
N ASN A 3 -39.83 23.31 43.65
CA ASN A 3 -41.01 22.63 43.11
C ASN A 3 -42.29 23.26 43.67
N LEU A 4 -43.38 23.06 42.92
CA LEU A 4 -44.65 23.80 42.95
C LEU A 4 -45.49 23.78 44.24
N ASP A 5 -45.03 23.17 45.35
CA ASP A 5 -45.84 23.02 46.58
C ASP A 5 -45.15 23.51 47.88
N GLY A 6 -44.32 24.55 47.79
CA GLY A 6 -44.16 25.56 48.86
C GLY A 6 -43.92 25.09 50.31
N THR A 7 -43.20 23.99 50.55
CA THR A 7 -42.89 23.48 51.90
C THR A 7 -41.38 23.29 52.10
N ALA A 8 -40.90 23.58 53.32
CA ALA A 8 -39.48 23.71 53.67
C ALA A 8 -39.01 22.69 54.73
N LEU A 9 -37.80 22.14 54.50
CA LEU A 9 -36.76 21.64 55.44
C LEU A 9 -37.05 20.33 56.24
N PRO A 10 -36.05 19.58 56.79
CA PRO A 10 -34.73 20.05 57.27
C PRO A 10 -33.49 19.14 57.03
N ALA A 11 -32.35 19.66 57.53
CA ALA A 11 -30.96 19.29 57.33
C ALA A 11 -30.38 18.26 58.33
N SER A 12 -29.30 17.57 57.92
CA SER A 12 -28.03 17.38 58.69
C SER A 12 -27.01 16.54 57.86
N ILE A 13 -25.85 17.09 57.49
CA ILE A 13 -24.51 16.98 58.13
C ILE A 13 -23.79 15.65 57.79
N ASP A 14 -22.80 15.68 56.89
CA ASP A 14 -21.34 15.55 57.16
C ASP A 14 -20.53 15.13 55.92
N ASP A 15 -19.26 15.55 55.96
CA ASP A 15 -18.22 15.56 54.93
C ASP A 15 -17.79 14.18 54.38
N ALA A 16 -17.33 14.15 53.11
CA ALA A 16 -16.02 13.60 52.70
C ALA A 16 -15.91 13.37 51.18
N GLU A 17 -14.98 14.14 50.59
CA GLU A 17 -13.95 13.76 49.61
C GLU A 17 -14.30 12.97 48.33
N ASP A 18 -14.02 13.68 47.23
CA ASP A 18 -14.01 13.30 45.82
C ASP A 18 -12.85 12.32 45.53
N ALA A 19 -13.17 11.08 45.16
CA ALA A 19 -12.17 10.06 44.83
C ALA A 19 -11.86 10.05 43.33
N SER A 20 -10.98 10.97 42.89
CA SER A 20 -10.28 10.85 41.60
C SER A 20 -9.09 9.89 41.73
N PHE A 21 -9.13 8.77 41.00
CA PHE A 21 -8.01 7.82 40.93
C PHE A 21 -6.95 8.30 39.90
N HIS A 22 -5.79 8.73 40.40
CA HIS A 22 -4.51 8.81 39.69
C HIS A 22 -3.59 7.65 40.15
N PRO A 23 -2.71 7.10 39.28
CA PRO A 23 -1.46 6.49 39.70
C PRO A 23 -0.24 7.36 39.32
N PRO A 24 0.93 7.16 39.96
CA PRO A 24 1.68 8.24 40.58
C PRO A 24 2.79 8.87 39.72
N SER A 25 2.99 10.15 39.99
CA SER A 25 4.20 10.93 39.73
C SER A 25 5.34 10.47 40.63
N THR A 26 6.56 10.42 40.09
CA THR A 26 7.81 10.42 40.85
C THR A 26 8.64 11.63 40.42
N VAL A 27 8.98 12.49 41.38
CA VAL A 27 9.90 13.64 41.26
C VAL A 27 10.88 13.58 42.45
N PRO A 28 11.95 14.41 42.52
CA PRO A 28 13.30 14.20 42.00
C PRO A 28 14.36 14.09 43.12
N THR A 29 15.61 13.77 42.77
CA THR A 29 16.79 14.08 43.60
C THR A 29 17.82 14.89 42.79
N THR A 30 18.10 16.08 43.31
CA THR A 30 18.85 17.30 42.89
C THR A 30 20.39 17.13 42.72
N PRO A 31 21.21 18.15 42.31
CA PRO A 31 20.91 19.53 41.90
C PRO A 31 21.64 20.10 40.64
N GLU A 32 21.10 21.25 40.19
CA GLU A 32 21.66 22.38 39.41
C GLU A 32 22.97 22.25 38.62
N GLY A 33 22.88 22.55 37.32
CA GLY A 33 24.03 23.00 36.53
C GLY A 33 23.79 23.06 35.02
N SER A 34 23.51 24.27 34.54
CA SER A 34 23.73 24.73 33.16
C SER A 34 22.65 24.43 32.11
N ILE A 35 21.93 25.51 31.84
CA ILE A 35 21.15 25.85 30.66
C ILE A 35 22.12 25.90 29.46
N THR A 36 21.86 25.14 28.39
CA THR A 36 22.12 25.47 26.96
C THR A 36 22.28 24.18 26.13
N PHE A 37 21.24 23.75 25.43
CA PHE A 37 21.39 22.98 24.18
C PHE A 37 20.14 23.16 23.32
N SER A 38 20.23 24.15 22.43
CA SER A 38 19.43 24.27 21.22
C SER A 38 20.43 24.49 20.09
N PRO A 39 20.50 23.64 19.05
CA PRO A 39 21.33 23.96 17.89
C PRO A 39 20.56 24.95 17.01
N VAL A 40 20.63 26.22 17.39
CA VAL A 40 20.30 27.33 16.48
C VAL A 40 21.42 27.39 15.45
N VAL A 41 21.07 27.08 14.20
CA VAL A 41 21.85 27.39 13.01
C VAL A 41 22.22 28.87 13.04
N ARG A 42 23.51 29.18 13.19
CA ARG A 42 24.05 30.53 12.94
C ARG A 42 24.59 30.57 11.51
N ALA A 43 23.75 31.08 10.60
CA ALA A 43 24.20 31.78 9.40
C ALA A 43 24.43 33.25 9.81
N GLU A 44 25.69 33.66 9.90
CA GLU A 44 26.36 34.63 9.01
C GLU A 44 26.54 36.01 9.65
N SER A 45 27.77 36.52 9.61
CA SER A 45 28.06 37.94 9.48
C SER A 45 29.47 38.11 8.94
N ASN A 46 29.60 38.46 7.66
CA ASN A 46 30.56 39.45 7.18
C ASN A 46 30.06 39.97 5.83
N LEU A 47 29.68 41.25 5.84
CA LEU A 47 29.32 42.07 4.69
C LEU A 47 30.56 42.77 4.13
N VAL A 48 30.42 43.25 2.88
CA VAL A 48 31.12 44.39 2.21
C VAL A 48 32.48 43.99 1.58
N GLU A 49 32.82 44.23 0.29
CA GLU A 49 32.32 45.06 -0.81
C GLU A 49 32.92 44.60 -2.18
N ASP A 50 32.48 45.28 -3.24
CA ASP A 50 32.92 45.29 -4.65
C ASP A 50 32.32 44.18 -5.54
N GLY A 51 31.51 44.44 -6.57
CA GLY A 51 31.37 45.64 -7.40
C GLY A 51 31.65 45.25 -8.84
N ASP A 52 30.62 44.89 -9.61
CA ASP A 52 30.33 45.44 -10.95
C ASP A 52 29.34 44.60 -11.74
N CYS A 53 28.46 45.35 -12.41
CA CYS A 53 27.51 44.95 -13.43
C CYS A 53 28.17 44.26 -14.64
N MET A 54 27.47 43.30 -15.27
CA MET A 54 27.33 43.17 -16.73
C MET A 54 26.31 42.06 -17.06
N SER A 55 25.68 42.22 -18.22
CA SER A 55 24.43 41.66 -18.74
C SER A 55 24.51 40.26 -19.37
N ASP A 56 23.31 39.78 -19.78
CA ASP A 56 22.92 38.59 -20.55
C ASP A 56 23.83 38.12 -21.71
N ASP A 57 23.57 36.85 -22.09
CA ASP A 57 23.94 36.12 -23.32
C ASP A 57 25.34 35.49 -23.42
N ALA A 58 25.41 34.16 -23.30
CA ALA A 58 25.94 33.26 -24.33
C ALA A 58 25.99 31.79 -23.86
N PHE A 59 24.96 31.04 -24.25
CA PHE A 59 24.95 29.59 -24.30
C PHE A 59 25.45 29.17 -25.69
N GLY A 60 26.61 28.52 -25.78
CA GLY A 60 27.04 27.84 -27.02
C GLY A 60 28.51 28.04 -27.39
N GLU A 61 29.14 26.92 -27.74
CA GLU A 61 30.45 26.78 -28.41
C GLU A 61 31.72 26.98 -27.58
N LEU A 62 32.20 25.88 -26.97
CA LEU A 62 33.64 25.56 -26.90
C LEU A 62 33.84 24.08 -26.52
N LEU A 63 33.54 23.18 -27.46
CA LEU A 63 34.05 21.82 -27.46
C LEU A 63 34.57 21.48 -28.85
N SER A 64 35.77 21.96 -29.14
CA SER A 64 36.64 21.27 -30.08
C SER A 64 38.09 21.56 -29.72
N ASP A 65 38.87 20.49 -29.75
CA ASP A 65 40.33 20.46 -29.77
C ASP A 65 41.05 20.42 -28.41
N ARG A 66 41.32 19.19 -27.95
CA ARG A 66 42.69 18.70 -27.69
C ARG A 66 42.68 17.22 -27.38
N GLY A 67 43.16 16.43 -28.34
CA GLY A 67 43.51 15.04 -28.15
C GLY A 67 44.85 14.87 -27.45
N GLY A 68 44.99 13.76 -26.71
CA GLY A 68 46.28 13.20 -26.32
C GLY A 68 46.44 12.98 -24.82
N HIS A 69 46.03 11.81 -24.34
CA HIS A 69 46.82 10.82 -23.58
C HIS A 69 45.85 9.82 -22.95
N ALA A 70 45.55 8.76 -23.72
CA ALA A 70 44.79 7.61 -23.22
C ALA A 70 45.68 6.81 -22.26
N ALA A 71 45.70 7.20 -20.99
CA ALA A 71 46.01 6.28 -19.92
C ALA A 71 44.80 5.36 -19.75
N SER A 72 45.03 4.05 -19.84
CA SER A 72 43.99 3.04 -19.73
C SER A 72 43.20 3.26 -18.44
N ALA A 73 41.93 3.65 -18.58
CA ALA A 73 40.95 3.52 -17.51
C ALA A 73 40.78 2.01 -17.27
N ALA A 74 41.59 1.47 -16.37
CA ALA A 74 41.33 0.17 -15.78
C ALA A 74 39.92 0.24 -15.18
N SER A 75 39.01 -0.55 -15.73
CA SER A 75 37.69 -0.77 -15.15
C SER A 75 37.89 -1.39 -13.77
N ILE A 76 37.94 -0.56 -12.72
CA ILE A 76 37.84 -1.00 -11.34
C ILE A 76 36.39 -1.45 -11.18
N GLY A 77 36.13 -2.72 -11.49
CA GLY A 77 34.82 -3.32 -11.38
C GLY A 77 34.34 -3.21 -9.93
N SER A 78 33.16 -2.63 -9.73
CA SER A 78 32.44 -2.75 -8.47
C SER A 78 32.33 -4.24 -8.12
N THR A 79 32.70 -4.62 -6.89
CA THR A 79 32.49 -5.98 -6.41
C THR A 79 31.04 -6.40 -6.67
N PRO A 80 30.78 -7.54 -7.32
CA PRO A 80 29.42 -7.95 -7.64
C PRO A 80 28.62 -8.17 -6.35
N VAL A 81 27.40 -7.65 -6.31
CA VAL A 81 26.46 -7.86 -5.21
C VAL A 81 26.00 -9.32 -5.26
N THR A 82 26.18 -10.04 -4.16
CA THR A 82 25.85 -11.46 -4.00
C THR A 82 24.93 -11.73 -2.82
N ASN A 83 24.88 -10.83 -1.83
CA ASN A 83 24.08 -10.96 -0.62
C ASN A 83 23.39 -9.64 -0.24
N ILE A 84 22.07 -9.68 -0.12
CA ILE A 84 21.23 -8.55 0.29
C ILE A 84 20.45 -8.94 1.55
N SER A 85 20.52 -8.10 2.57
CA SER A 85 19.66 -8.19 3.75
C SER A 85 18.61 -7.08 3.70
N CYS A 86 17.34 -7.42 3.91
CA CYS A 86 16.24 -6.46 3.95
C CYS A 86 15.62 -6.45 5.35
N VAL A 87 15.85 -5.38 6.11
CA VAL A 87 15.30 -5.21 7.47
C VAL A 87 13.90 -4.60 7.37
N GLY A 88 12.90 -5.40 7.72
CA GLY A 88 11.47 -5.09 7.65
C GLY A 88 10.74 -6.00 6.67
N ALA A 89 9.96 -6.96 7.16
CA ALA A 89 9.20 -7.91 6.35
C ALA A 89 7.76 -7.43 6.08
N GLY A 90 7.58 -6.10 6.02
CA GLY A 90 6.27 -5.47 5.77
C GLY A 90 5.93 -5.37 4.29
N TYR A 91 4.99 -4.46 3.99
CA TYR A 91 4.43 -4.23 2.66
C TYR A 91 5.42 -3.71 1.62
N VAL A 92 6.50 -3.07 2.07
CA VAL A 92 7.57 -2.61 1.19
C VAL A 92 8.66 -3.67 1.07
N GLY A 93 9.28 -4.04 2.19
CA GLY A 93 10.46 -4.91 2.19
C GLY A 93 10.19 -6.31 1.65
N GLY A 94 9.09 -6.96 2.04
CA GLY A 94 8.74 -8.32 1.61
C GLY A 94 8.60 -8.44 0.08
N PRO A 95 7.64 -7.73 -0.55
CA PRO A 95 7.48 -7.75 -2.00
C PRO A 95 8.72 -7.29 -2.77
N THR A 96 9.40 -6.23 -2.33
CA THR A 96 10.62 -5.73 -2.97
C THR A 96 11.71 -6.80 -2.99
N ALA A 97 12.00 -7.41 -1.84
CA ALA A 97 13.00 -8.47 -1.71
C ALA A 97 12.63 -9.72 -2.52
N ALA A 98 11.34 -10.08 -2.55
CA ALA A 98 10.85 -11.21 -3.34
C ALA A 98 11.07 -10.99 -4.85
N VAL A 99 10.81 -9.78 -5.36
CA VAL A 99 11.07 -9.45 -6.76
C VAL A 99 12.57 -9.38 -7.07
N ILE A 100 13.37 -8.77 -6.19
CA ILE A 100 14.84 -8.75 -6.35
C ILE A 100 15.39 -10.18 -6.44
N ALA A 101 15.00 -11.05 -5.51
CA ALA A 101 15.41 -12.45 -5.50
C ALA A 101 14.96 -13.16 -6.77
N PHE A 102 13.69 -13.00 -7.17
CA PHE A 102 13.12 -13.61 -8.35
C PHE A 102 13.87 -13.22 -9.63
N GLN A 103 14.24 -11.94 -9.78
CA GLN A 103 14.95 -11.44 -10.97
C GLN A 103 16.46 -11.70 -10.93
N ASN A 104 17.04 -11.89 -9.75
CA ASN A 104 18.47 -12.15 -9.56
C ASN A 104 18.71 -13.50 -8.88
N PRO A 105 18.63 -14.64 -9.61
CA PRO A 105 18.76 -15.98 -9.02
C PRO A 105 20.16 -16.27 -8.42
N HIS A 106 21.16 -15.45 -8.73
CA HIS A 106 22.52 -15.53 -8.21
C HIS A 106 22.73 -14.71 -6.92
N ILE A 107 21.79 -13.83 -6.57
CA ILE A 107 21.85 -13.02 -5.35
C ILE A 107 21.06 -13.72 -4.26
N ARG A 108 21.69 -13.96 -3.11
CA ARG A 108 21.00 -14.38 -1.88
C ARG A 108 20.30 -13.16 -1.28
N VAL A 109 18.99 -13.25 -1.07
CA VAL A 109 18.19 -12.18 -0.46
C VAL A 109 17.56 -12.71 0.82
N THR A 110 17.88 -12.08 1.94
CA THR A 110 17.32 -12.45 3.25
C THR A 110 16.50 -11.31 3.82
N VAL A 111 15.22 -11.53 4.04
CA VAL A 111 14.33 -10.57 4.70
C VAL A 111 14.28 -10.88 6.19
N VAL A 112 14.51 -9.87 7.02
CA VAL A 112 14.53 -10.02 8.48
C VAL A 112 13.52 -9.11 9.16
N ASP A 113 12.89 -9.60 10.22
CA ASP A 113 11.95 -8.86 11.04
C ASP A 113 11.96 -9.44 12.46
N ARG A 114 11.76 -8.58 13.47
CA ARG A 114 11.66 -9.02 14.88
C ARG A 114 10.31 -9.66 15.16
N ASP A 115 9.29 -9.39 14.34
CA ASP A 115 7.99 -10.03 14.43
C ASP A 115 8.06 -11.49 13.95
N GLU A 116 8.28 -12.41 14.88
CA GLU A 116 8.37 -13.84 14.57
C GLU A 116 7.10 -14.37 13.91
N ARG A 117 5.92 -13.85 14.29
CA ARG A 117 4.65 -14.29 13.69
C ARG A 117 4.63 -13.93 12.21
N ARG A 118 5.09 -12.74 11.86
CA ARG A 118 5.21 -12.29 10.47
C ARG A 118 6.20 -13.13 9.68
N ILE A 119 7.38 -13.41 10.23
CA ILE A 119 8.39 -14.25 9.58
C ILE A 119 7.88 -15.68 9.38
N ARG A 120 7.23 -16.28 10.38
CA ARG A 120 6.58 -17.59 10.25
C ARG A 120 5.55 -17.61 9.12
N ARG A 121 4.74 -16.55 8.98
CA ARG A 121 3.77 -16.43 7.88
C ARG A 121 4.44 -16.36 6.51
N TRP A 122 5.50 -15.57 6.36
CA TRP A 122 6.29 -15.52 5.12
C TRP A 122 6.93 -16.87 4.76
N ASN A 123 7.24 -17.70 5.75
CA ASN A 123 7.75 -19.07 5.57
C ASN A 123 6.64 -20.13 5.42
N SER A 124 5.38 -19.74 5.28
CA SER A 124 4.23 -20.66 5.15
C SER A 124 3.51 -20.53 3.80
N LYS A 125 2.47 -21.32 3.57
CA LYS A 125 1.53 -21.15 2.42
C LYS A 125 0.67 -19.88 2.50
N HIS A 126 0.66 -19.16 3.63
CA HIS A 126 -0.14 -17.94 3.84
C HIS A 126 0.74 -16.73 4.18
N PRO A 127 1.42 -16.12 3.18
CA PRO A 127 2.15 -14.87 3.38
C PRO A 127 1.28 -13.81 4.07
N PRO A 128 1.87 -12.91 4.88
CA PRO A 128 1.12 -11.91 5.63
C PRO A 128 0.49 -10.81 4.78
N ILE A 129 0.74 -10.83 3.47
CA ILE A 129 0.36 -9.78 2.54
C ILE A 129 -0.27 -10.42 1.32
N TYR A 130 -1.48 -9.98 0.98
CA TYR A 130 -2.11 -10.32 -0.28
C TYR A 130 -1.75 -9.27 -1.33
N GLU A 131 -1.10 -9.71 -2.41
CA GLU A 131 -0.88 -8.95 -3.63
C GLU A 131 -1.05 -9.85 -4.85
N PRO A 132 -1.73 -9.40 -5.92
CA PRO A 132 -1.86 -10.18 -7.14
C PRO A 132 -0.51 -10.63 -7.70
N GLY A 133 -0.31 -11.94 -7.78
CA GLY A 133 0.89 -12.56 -8.33
C GLY A 133 2.09 -12.67 -7.38
N LEU A 134 1.99 -12.16 -6.14
CA LEU A 134 3.08 -12.23 -5.16
C LEU A 134 3.36 -13.68 -4.72
N ARG A 135 2.30 -14.47 -4.50
CA ARG A 135 2.43 -15.88 -4.09
C ARG A 135 3.31 -16.66 -5.07
N ASP A 136 3.08 -16.50 -6.37
CA ASP A 136 3.86 -17.19 -7.40
C ASP A 136 5.35 -16.84 -7.34
N ILE A 137 5.67 -15.55 -7.19
CA ILE A 137 7.05 -15.04 -7.09
C ILE A 137 7.72 -15.60 -5.84
N VAL A 138 7.02 -15.56 -4.70
CA VAL A 138 7.52 -16.09 -3.43
C VAL A 138 7.78 -17.59 -3.54
N ARG A 139 6.87 -18.38 -4.11
CA ARG A 139 7.06 -19.83 -4.29
C ARG A 139 8.33 -20.12 -5.09
N VAL A 140 8.52 -19.46 -6.24
CA VAL A 140 9.70 -19.68 -7.08
C VAL A 140 11.00 -19.25 -6.40
N ALA A 141 11.00 -18.11 -5.69
CA ALA A 141 12.22 -17.57 -5.09
C ALA A 141 12.58 -18.23 -3.75
N ARG A 142 11.59 -18.57 -2.92
CA ARG A 142 11.75 -19.16 -1.57
C ARG A 142 11.86 -20.68 -1.61
N ASP A 143 11.02 -21.34 -2.40
CA ASP A 143 10.94 -22.81 -2.42
C ASP A 143 11.78 -23.41 -3.56
N GLY A 144 12.13 -22.58 -4.55
CA GLY A 144 12.74 -23.02 -5.80
C GLY A 144 11.69 -23.43 -6.83
N ALA A 145 12.16 -23.98 -7.95
CA ALA A 145 11.28 -24.48 -9.00
C ALA A 145 11.87 -25.75 -9.65
N ASN A 146 11.00 -26.69 -9.98
CA ASN A 146 11.37 -27.87 -10.75
C ASN A 146 11.69 -27.51 -12.20
N ALA A 147 12.49 -28.34 -12.86
CA ALA A 147 12.62 -28.28 -14.31
C ALA A 147 11.32 -28.74 -14.96
N CYS A 148 10.88 -28.06 -16.01
CA CYS A 148 9.75 -28.53 -16.82
C CYS A 148 10.03 -28.32 -18.31
N SER A 149 9.33 -29.09 -19.14
CA SER A 149 9.39 -28.97 -20.61
C SER A 149 7.99 -28.77 -21.15
N PHE A 150 7.85 -27.85 -22.11
CA PHE A 150 6.58 -27.54 -22.74
C PHE A 150 6.77 -27.20 -24.22
N GLN A 151 5.67 -27.28 -24.98
CA GLN A 151 5.66 -26.89 -26.39
C GLN A 151 5.68 -25.36 -26.51
N ASN A 152 6.53 -24.84 -27.40
CA ASN A 152 6.64 -23.39 -27.62
C ASN A 152 5.62 -22.83 -28.61
N GLU A 153 4.75 -23.67 -29.18
CA GLU A 153 3.70 -23.20 -30.08
C GLU A 153 2.49 -22.68 -29.29
N PRO A 154 1.88 -21.56 -29.71
CA PRO A 154 0.64 -21.06 -29.11
C PRO A 154 -0.49 -22.10 -29.20
N ALA A 155 -1.39 -22.09 -28.21
CA ALA A 155 -2.60 -22.90 -28.25
C ALA A 155 -3.49 -22.51 -29.44
N LYS A 156 -3.87 -23.48 -30.28
CA LYS A 156 -4.83 -23.24 -31.36
C LYS A 156 -6.22 -22.99 -30.77
N LEU A 157 -6.86 -21.86 -31.09
CA LEU A 157 -8.24 -21.59 -30.68
C LEU A 157 -9.19 -22.68 -31.22
N GLY A 158 -9.81 -23.46 -30.31
CA GLY A 158 -10.99 -24.29 -30.61
C GLY A 158 -10.76 -25.75 -31.03
N GLY A 159 -9.57 -26.32 -30.83
CA GLY A 159 -9.31 -27.76 -31.11
C GLY A 159 -8.97 -28.56 -29.84
N SER A 160 -9.46 -29.80 -29.75
CA SER A 160 -9.05 -30.74 -28.70
C SER A 160 -7.53 -30.92 -28.69
N ASN A 161 -6.88 -30.67 -27.55
CA ASN A 161 -5.46 -30.93 -27.33
C ASN A 161 -5.18 -32.44 -27.35
N VAL A 162 -5.09 -33.04 -28.53
CA VAL A 162 -4.46 -34.34 -28.72
C VAL A 162 -2.96 -34.07 -28.93
N PRO A 163 -2.05 -34.66 -28.13
CA PRO A 163 -0.61 -34.49 -28.35
C PRO A 163 -0.25 -35.19 -29.66
N SER A 164 0.04 -34.45 -30.73
CA SER A 164 0.67 -35.04 -31.93
C SER A 164 2.15 -35.28 -31.62
N SER A 165 2.55 -36.55 -31.59
CA SER A 165 3.84 -37.05 -31.13
C SER A 165 5.05 -36.78 -32.05
N THR A 166 5.00 -35.77 -32.92
CA THR A 166 6.10 -35.47 -33.84
C THR A 166 6.22 -33.96 -34.09
N GLY A 167 6.99 -33.25 -33.27
CA GLY A 167 7.28 -31.83 -33.48
C GLY A 167 8.59 -31.40 -32.80
N LYS A 168 9.60 -31.09 -33.60
CA LYS A 168 10.83 -30.39 -33.15
C LYS A 168 10.43 -28.97 -32.71
N GLY A 169 10.39 -28.71 -31.41
CA GLY A 169 10.00 -27.37 -30.88
C GLY A 169 9.77 -27.26 -29.37
N GLY A 170 10.15 -28.27 -28.57
CA GLY A 170 10.03 -28.22 -27.11
C GLY A 170 11.07 -27.29 -26.50
N ILE A 171 10.65 -26.47 -25.53
CA ILE A 171 11.54 -25.67 -24.69
C ILE A 171 11.56 -26.28 -23.29
N THR A 172 12.74 -26.32 -22.68
CA THR A 172 12.94 -26.70 -21.30
C THR A 172 13.27 -25.46 -20.49
N ALA A 173 12.60 -25.29 -19.35
CA ALA A 173 12.97 -24.25 -18.40
C ALA A 173 13.52 -24.93 -17.14
N SER A 174 14.79 -24.66 -16.87
CA SER A 174 15.64 -25.32 -15.88
C SER A 174 15.11 -25.25 -14.45
N ALA A 175 15.54 -26.20 -13.61
CA ALA A 175 15.30 -26.14 -12.18
C ALA A 175 16.00 -24.92 -11.55
N ARG A 176 15.44 -24.41 -10.47
CA ARG A 176 15.92 -23.24 -9.74
C ARG A 176 16.07 -23.57 -8.26
N LYS A 177 17.21 -23.23 -7.68
CA LYS A 177 17.43 -23.29 -6.23
C LYS A 177 16.80 -22.08 -5.53
N PRO A 178 16.34 -22.23 -4.28
CA PRO A 178 15.97 -21.11 -3.43
C PRO A 178 17.05 -20.05 -3.32
N ASN A 179 16.65 -18.78 -3.33
CA ASN A 179 17.52 -17.64 -3.04
C ASN A 179 16.85 -16.53 -2.22
N LEU A 180 15.57 -16.69 -1.85
CA LEU A 180 14.84 -15.82 -0.93
C LEU A 180 14.65 -16.50 0.42
N PHE A 181 15.03 -15.83 1.50
CA PHE A 181 14.94 -16.36 2.86
C PHE A 181 14.25 -15.37 3.79
N PHE A 182 13.54 -15.86 4.80
CA PHE A 182 12.94 -15.03 5.86
C PHE A 182 13.43 -15.51 7.23
N SER A 183 13.96 -14.60 8.04
CA SER A 183 14.59 -14.94 9.32
C SER A 183 14.30 -13.91 10.42
N THR A 184 14.37 -14.34 11.67
CA THR A 184 14.39 -13.46 12.85
C THR A 184 15.81 -13.07 13.26
N GLU A 185 16.84 -13.71 12.67
CA GLU A 185 18.26 -13.45 12.93
C GLU A 185 18.76 -12.18 12.24
N VAL A 186 18.36 -11.02 12.78
CA VAL A 186 18.63 -9.71 12.19
C VAL A 186 20.14 -9.43 12.09
N SER A 187 20.86 -9.51 13.21
CA SER A 187 22.26 -9.10 13.32
C SER A 187 23.19 -9.94 12.42
N GLY A 188 22.99 -11.26 12.39
CA GLY A 188 23.76 -12.17 11.55
C GLY A 188 23.57 -11.89 10.05
N CYS A 189 22.32 -11.68 9.62
CA CYS A 189 22.04 -11.38 8.21
C CYS A 189 22.59 -10.01 7.78
N ILE A 190 22.59 -9.02 8.68
CA ILE A 190 23.22 -7.71 8.44
C ILE A 190 24.74 -7.87 8.26
N ALA A 191 25.39 -8.69 9.08
CA ALA A 191 26.85 -8.85 9.07
C ALA A 191 27.38 -9.47 7.77
N GLU A 192 26.60 -10.31 7.10
CA GLU A 192 27.00 -11.00 5.86
C GLU A 192 26.68 -10.21 4.58
N ALA A 193 25.85 -9.16 4.67
CA ALA A 193 25.27 -8.50 3.50
C ALA A 193 26.25 -7.54 2.79
N ASP A 194 26.19 -7.51 1.46
CA ASP A 194 26.81 -6.46 0.63
C ASP A 194 25.95 -5.19 0.65
N ILE A 195 24.62 -5.37 0.64
CA ILE A 195 23.62 -4.30 0.70
C ILE A 195 22.63 -4.59 1.83
N VAL A 196 22.38 -3.59 2.67
CA VAL A 196 21.35 -3.63 3.71
C VAL A 196 20.23 -2.66 3.34
N LEU A 197 19.06 -3.19 2.96
CA LEU A 197 17.85 -2.40 2.74
C LEU A 197 17.14 -2.17 4.08
N VAL A 198 16.85 -0.93 4.42
CA VAL A 198 16.07 -0.54 5.61
C VAL A 198 14.65 -0.18 5.16
N ALA A 199 13.69 -1.07 5.42
CA ALA A 199 12.31 -0.99 4.96
C ALA A 199 11.31 -1.14 6.12
N VAL A 200 11.54 -0.37 7.20
CA VAL A 200 10.68 -0.35 8.39
C VAL A 200 9.58 0.71 8.31
N ASN A 201 8.52 0.49 9.08
CA ASN A 201 7.45 1.47 9.21
C ASN A 201 7.92 2.69 9.99
N THR A 202 7.53 3.86 9.48
CA THR A 202 7.76 5.17 10.08
C THR A 202 6.40 5.87 10.19
N PRO A 203 5.55 5.48 11.18
CA PRO A 203 4.19 5.99 11.30
C PRO A 203 4.18 7.48 11.69
N THR A 204 3.03 8.13 11.65
CA THR A 204 2.90 9.49 12.22
C THR A 204 3.01 9.45 13.74
N LYS A 205 3.77 10.39 14.33
CA LYS A 205 3.88 10.55 15.79
C LYS A 205 2.52 10.80 16.41
N THR A 206 2.20 10.10 17.50
CA THR A 206 0.91 10.27 18.21
C THR A 206 1.02 11.15 19.46
N ARG A 207 2.24 11.51 19.88
CA ARG A 207 2.51 12.30 21.09
C ARG A 207 3.76 13.17 20.95
N GLY A 208 3.87 14.18 21.82
CA GLY A 208 5.00 15.11 21.86
C GLY A 208 5.01 16.12 20.70
N HIS A 209 6.14 16.78 20.50
CA HIS A 209 6.29 17.77 19.44
C HIS A 209 6.10 17.14 18.04
N GLY A 210 5.29 17.80 17.19
CA GLY A 210 4.91 17.28 15.87
C GLY A 210 3.85 16.17 15.89
N ALA A 211 3.19 15.89 17.03
CA ALA A 211 2.12 14.90 17.09
C ALA A 211 1.03 15.17 16.04
N GLY A 212 0.60 14.12 15.37
CA GLY A 212 -0.39 14.16 14.29
C GLY A 212 0.17 14.58 12.93
N SER A 213 1.44 14.98 12.81
CA SER A 213 2.03 15.36 11.51
C SER A 213 3.43 14.80 11.26
N ALA A 214 4.34 14.95 12.22
CA ALA A 214 5.72 14.49 12.09
C ALA A 214 5.82 12.97 12.01
N THR A 215 6.83 12.49 11.30
CA THR A 215 7.14 11.06 11.19
C THR A 215 7.82 10.56 12.47
N ASP A 216 7.40 9.40 12.96
CA ASP A 216 8.01 8.70 14.09
C ASP A 216 9.19 7.87 13.59
N MET A 217 10.39 8.31 13.97
CA MET A 217 11.66 7.73 13.53
C MET A 217 12.20 6.66 14.48
N ALA A 218 11.53 6.35 15.60
CA ALA A 218 12.07 5.48 16.64
C ALA A 218 12.45 4.08 16.12
N ALA A 219 11.60 3.47 15.29
CA ALA A 219 11.87 2.16 14.69
C ALA A 219 13.04 2.22 13.68
N PHE A 220 13.13 3.32 12.92
CA PHE A 220 14.17 3.53 11.93
C PHE A 220 15.54 3.77 12.58
N GLU A 221 15.60 4.59 13.63
CA GLU A 221 16.80 4.80 14.44
C GLU A 221 17.27 3.50 15.10
N ALA A 222 16.35 2.73 15.69
CA ALA A 222 16.70 1.45 16.32
C ALA A 222 17.30 0.44 15.32
N VAL A 223 16.75 0.37 14.10
CA VAL A 223 17.31 -0.46 13.03
C VAL A 223 18.64 0.10 12.54
N THR A 224 18.76 1.41 12.38
CA THR A 224 20.00 2.06 11.96
C THR A 224 21.13 1.78 12.96
N ALA A 225 20.85 1.79 14.26
CA ALA A 225 21.80 1.42 15.29
C ALA A 225 22.20 -0.07 15.21
N GLU A 226 21.27 -0.96 14.89
CA GLU A 226 21.56 -2.38 14.67
C GLU A 226 22.46 -2.59 13.44
N VAL A 227 22.14 -1.90 12.34
CA VAL A 227 22.96 -1.86 11.13
C VAL A 227 24.36 -1.34 11.47
N ALA A 228 24.45 -0.24 12.21
CA ALA A 228 25.73 0.32 12.60
C ALA A 228 26.60 -0.66 13.40
N ARG A 229 26.02 -1.43 14.32
CA ARG A 229 26.77 -2.41 15.13
C ARG A 229 27.27 -3.60 14.33
N HIS A 230 26.47 -4.08 13.37
CA HIS A 230 26.69 -5.39 12.76
C HIS A 230 27.12 -5.35 11.29
N ALA A 231 26.85 -4.27 10.56
CA ALA A 231 27.19 -4.19 9.14
C ALA A 231 28.70 -4.33 8.95
N ARG A 232 29.09 -5.16 7.98
CA ARG A 232 30.50 -5.32 7.62
C ARG A 232 31.05 -4.03 6.97
N PRO A 233 32.35 -3.73 7.13
CA PRO A 233 32.97 -2.61 6.43
C PRO A 233 32.71 -2.66 4.92
N GLY A 234 32.36 -1.51 4.33
CA GLY A 234 32.04 -1.39 2.90
C GLY A 234 30.66 -1.89 2.50
N ALA A 235 29.80 -2.31 3.44
CA ALA A 235 28.39 -2.55 3.13
C ALA A 235 27.69 -1.24 2.69
N ILE A 236 26.78 -1.35 1.73
CA ILE A 236 25.96 -0.23 1.27
C ILE A 236 24.65 -0.23 2.07
N ILE A 237 24.35 0.87 2.74
CA ILE A 237 23.12 1.03 3.52
C ILE A 237 22.11 1.76 2.67
N VAL A 238 20.94 1.16 2.45
CA VAL A 238 19.92 1.70 1.55
C VAL A 238 18.65 1.97 2.33
N GLU A 239 18.31 3.24 2.46
CA GLU A 239 17.03 3.72 2.97
C GLU A 239 15.94 3.42 1.92
N LYS A 240 15.03 2.51 2.25
CA LYS A 240 13.91 2.08 1.37
C LYS A 240 12.55 2.51 1.91
N SER A 241 12.49 2.88 3.18
CA SER A 241 11.31 3.39 3.87
C SER A 241 10.80 4.68 3.22
N THR A 242 9.68 5.22 3.72
CA THR A 242 9.29 6.60 3.39
C THR A 242 9.61 7.45 4.60
N VAL A 243 10.67 8.24 4.48
CA VAL A 243 11.24 9.04 5.56
C VAL A 243 11.18 10.54 5.22
N PRO A 244 11.24 11.44 6.22
CA PRO A 244 11.43 12.87 5.96
C PRO A 244 12.72 13.15 5.20
N CYS A 245 12.74 14.25 4.43
CA CYS A 245 13.99 14.76 3.86
C CYS A 245 15.02 15.03 4.96
N MET A 246 16.30 14.79 4.67
CA MET A 246 17.45 14.87 5.58
C MET A 246 17.61 13.69 6.55
N THR A 247 16.91 12.57 6.35
CA THR A 247 17.06 11.37 7.19
C THR A 247 18.42 10.71 7.01
N ALA A 248 19.03 10.80 5.84
CA ALA A 248 20.36 10.27 5.61
C ALA A 248 21.45 10.86 6.55
N GLU A 249 21.27 12.10 7.03
CA GLU A 249 22.21 12.69 7.99
C GLU A 249 22.13 11.99 9.35
N LEU A 250 20.91 11.73 9.84
CA LEU A 250 20.66 10.93 11.05
C LEU A 250 21.31 9.55 10.94
N VAL A 251 21.25 8.92 9.76
CA VAL A 251 21.90 7.63 9.50
C VAL A 251 23.42 7.77 9.64
N ARG A 252 24.00 8.81 9.05
CA ARG A 252 25.44 9.08 9.07
C ARG A 252 25.95 9.32 10.49
N GLU A 253 25.27 10.16 11.26
CA GLU A 253 25.58 10.44 12.66
C GLU A 253 25.49 9.17 13.51
N THR A 254 24.44 8.37 13.32
CA THR A 254 24.25 7.12 14.07
C THR A 254 25.37 6.11 13.78
N LEU A 255 25.77 5.99 12.51
CA LEU A 255 26.88 5.13 12.09
C LEU A 255 28.21 5.60 12.69
N ALA A 256 28.51 6.90 12.60
CA ALA A 256 29.74 7.49 13.14
C ALA A 256 29.83 7.35 14.66
N ALA A 257 28.72 7.48 15.38
CA ALA A 257 28.68 7.32 16.83
C ALA A 257 28.94 5.88 17.30
N HIS A 258 28.43 4.88 16.57
CA HIS A 258 28.62 3.47 16.93
C HIS A 258 29.94 2.88 16.42
N ARG A 259 30.43 3.35 15.26
CA ARG A 259 31.64 2.83 14.61
C ARG A 259 32.49 3.97 14.04
N PRO A 260 33.12 4.78 14.91
CA PRO A 260 34.00 5.86 14.47
C PRO A 260 35.14 5.32 13.59
N GLY A 261 35.38 5.96 12.46
CA GLY A 261 36.44 5.59 11.50
C GLY A 261 36.10 4.47 10.52
N VAL A 262 34.86 3.95 10.53
CA VAL A 262 34.36 3.03 9.49
C VAL A 262 33.44 3.77 8.55
N ASP A 263 33.83 3.89 7.28
CA ASP A 263 33.02 4.56 6.27
C ASP A 263 31.98 3.60 5.68
N PHE A 264 30.74 4.09 5.59
CA PHE A 264 29.62 3.42 4.94
C PHE A 264 29.02 4.34 3.89
N GLU A 265 28.60 3.76 2.77
CA GLU A 265 27.83 4.49 1.76
C GLU A 265 26.34 4.38 2.07
N ILE A 266 25.68 5.53 2.12
CA ILE A 266 24.25 5.65 2.42
C ILE A 266 23.54 6.06 1.12
N LEU A 267 22.56 5.26 0.71
CA LEU A 267 21.71 5.54 -0.44
C LEU A 267 20.27 5.75 0.01
N SER A 268 19.57 6.69 -0.62
CA SER A 268 18.11 6.70 -0.59
C SER A 268 17.59 5.99 -1.83
N ASN A 269 16.67 5.05 -1.66
CA ASN A 269 16.04 4.35 -2.77
C ASN A 269 14.54 4.22 -2.48
N PRO A 270 13.76 5.30 -2.61
CA PRO A 270 12.34 5.26 -2.28
C PRO A 270 11.60 4.20 -3.08
N GLU A 271 10.53 3.67 -2.51
CA GLU A 271 9.57 2.82 -3.24
C GLU A 271 8.52 3.69 -3.96
N PHE A 272 7.94 3.18 -5.05
CA PHE A 272 6.78 3.80 -5.71
C PHE A 272 5.69 2.76 -6.01
N LEU A 273 5.62 1.71 -5.18
CA LEU A 273 4.63 0.65 -5.35
C LEU A 273 3.27 1.12 -4.83
N ALA A 274 2.20 0.68 -5.48
CA ALA A 274 0.84 0.93 -5.04
C ALA A 274 0.16 -0.37 -4.63
N ALA A 275 -0.66 -0.29 -3.58
CA ALA A 275 -1.32 -1.50 -3.10
C ALA A 275 -2.30 -2.09 -4.12
N GLY A 276 -2.35 -3.42 -4.21
CA GLY A 276 -3.11 -4.16 -5.23
C GLY A 276 -2.43 -4.23 -6.61
N THR A 277 -1.32 -3.52 -6.81
CA THR A 277 -0.49 -3.57 -8.03
C THR A 277 1.00 -3.70 -7.71
N ALA A 278 1.39 -3.95 -6.47
CA ALA A 278 2.77 -3.78 -6.02
C ALA A 278 3.76 -4.66 -6.80
N VAL A 279 3.36 -5.89 -7.10
CA VAL A 279 4.16 -6.82 -7.94
C VAL A 279 4.36 -6.26 -9.35
N ASN A 280 3.30 -5.73 -9.97
CA ASN A 280 3.39 -5.14 -11.30
C ASN A 280 4.29 -3.90 -11.27
N ASP A 281 4.14 -3.04 -10.27
CA ASP A 281 4.90 -1.80 -10.13
C ASP A 281 6.40 -2.09 -9.89
N LEU A 282 6.72 -3.19 -9.20
CA LEU A 282 8.10 -3.65 -9.00
C LEU A 282 8.71 -4.30 -10.25
N LEU A 283 7.92 -5.04 -11.03
CA LEU A 283 8.38 -5.68 -12.27
C LEU A 283 8.49 -4.71 -13.44
N HIS A 284 7.63 -3.70 -13.48
CA HIS A 284 7.52 -2.73 -14.57
C HIS A 284 7.46 -1.29 -14.05
N PRO A 285 8.46 -0.83 -13.27
CA PRO A 285 8.43 0.50 -12.71
C PRO A 285 8.47 1.56 -13.82
N ASP A 286 7.77 2.68 -13.59
CA ASP A 286 7.92 3.90 -14.39
C ASP A 286 9.36 4.43 -14.28
N ARG A 287 9.91 4.39 -13.06
CA ARG A 287 11.30 4.71 -12.74
C ARG A 287 11.74 4.01 -11.44
N VAL A 288 13.04 3.76 -11.32
CA VAL A 288 13.74 3.50 -10.07
C VAL A 288 14.56 4.75 -9.74
N LEU A 289 14.47 5.26 -8.52
CA LEU A 289 15.22 6.44 -8.07
C LEU A 289 16.27 6.02 -7.05
N ILE A 290 17.52 6.45 -7.23
CA ILE A 290 18.65 6.19 -6.34
C ILE A 290 19.33 7.52 -6.00
N GLY A 291 19.20 7.97 -4.76
CA GLY A 291 19.94 9.08 -4.20
C GLY A 291 21.28 8.60 -3.63
N SER A 292 22.37 9.28 -3.96
CA SER A 292 23.70 9.03 -3.40
C SER A 292 24.49 10.31 -3.17
N ASP A 293 25.56 10.23 -2.40
CA ASP A 293 26.54 11.32 -2.36
C ASP A 293 27.21 11.49 -3.75
N THR A 294 27.67 12.72 -4.01
CA THR A 294 28.39 13.09 -5.25
C THR A 294 29.88 12.70 -5.20
N THR A 295 30.30 11.97 -4.18
CA THR A 295 31.65 11.43 -4.05
C THR A 295 31.88 10.29 -5.05
N SER A 296 33.14 9.93 -5.29
CA SER A 296 33.45 8.80 -6.17
C SER A 296 32.92 7.47 -5.61
N SER A 297 32.93 7.31 -4.29
CA SER A 297 32.44 6.12 -3.59
C SER A 297 30.92 6.04 -3.57
N GLY A 298 30.22 7.16 -3.33
CA GLY A 298 28.76 7.24 -3.42
C GLY A 298 28.23 6.88 -4.80
N ARG A 299 28.86 7.38 -5.87
CA ARG A 299 28.52 6.99 -7.25
C ARG A 299 28.73 5.50 -7.53
N ARG A 300 29.79 4.89 -6.97
CA ARG A 300 30.01 3.44 -7.10
C ARG A 300 28.95 2.63 -6.35
N ALA A 301 28.54 3.07 -5.16
CA ALA A 301 27.47 2.43 -4.42
C ALA A 301 26.13 2.53 -5.17
N ALA A 302 25.82 3.70 -5.72
CA ALA A 302 24.63 3.89 -6.56
C ALA A 302 24.64 2.97 -7.78
N GLU A 303 25.79 2.84 -8.46
CA GLU A 303 25.93 1.95 -9.61
C GLU A 303 25.82 0.47 -9.23
N ALA A 304 26.32 0.06 -8.06
CA ALA A 304 26.15 -1.30 -7.55
C ALA A 304 24.66 -1.64 -7.33
N LEU A 305 23.90 -0.73 -6.72
CA LEU A 305 22.45 -0.89 -6.55
C LEU A 305 21.71 -0.83 -7.90
N ALA A 306 22.11 0.06 -8.80
CA ALA A 306 21.56 0.15 -10.16
C ALA A 306 21.79 -1.15 -10.94
N GLY A 307 22.94 -1.81 -10.76
CA GLY A 307 23.25 -3.13 -11.32
C GLY A 307 22.27 -4.22 -10.90
N VAL A 308 21.82 -4.21 -9.64
CA VAL A 308 20.78 -5.14 -9.15
C VAL A 308 19.46 -4.92 -9.90
N TYR A 309 19.01 -3.67 -10.04
CA TYR A 309 17.77 -3.34 -10.75
C TYR A 309 17.87 -3.59 -12.26
N ALA A 310 19.06 -3.40 -12.85
CA ALA A 310 19.29 -3.55 -14.29
C ALA A 310 19.08 -4.97 -14.82
N ALA A 311 18.96 -5.97 -13.94
CA ALA A 311 18.61 -7.33 -14.32
C ALA A 311 17.20 -7.44 -14.95
N TRP A 312 16.29 -6.51 -14.65
CA TRP A 312 14.95 -6.48 -15.26
C TRP A 312 14.42 -5.08 -15.61
N VAL A 313 14.98 -4.03 -15.01
CA VAL A 313 14.60 -2.64 -15.29
C VAL A 313 15.53 -2.05 -16.35
N PRO A 314 15.02 -1.49 -17.46
CA PRO A 314 15.87 -0.80 -18.44
C PRO A 314 16.67 0.33 -17.79
N ARG A 315 17.97 0.42 -18.10
CA ARG A 315 18.87 1.44 -17.53
C ARG A 315 18.35 2.87 -17.67
N ALA A 316 17.67 3.19 -18.77
CA ALA A 316 17.05 4.50 -18.99
C ALA A 316 15.94 4.87 -17.97
N ARG A 317 15.39 3.89 -17.23
CA ARG A 317 14.42 4.10 -16.15
C ARG A 317 15.04 4.09 -14.75
N ILE A 318 16.37 3.94 -14.64
CA ILE A 318 17.08 3.99 -13.36
C ILE A 318 17.74 5.37 -13.26
N LEU A 319 17.18 6.22 -12.40
CA LEU A 319 17.58 7.60 -12.22
C LEU A 319 18.45 7.73 -10.97
N THR A 320 19.60 8.37 -11.10
CA THR A 320 20.49 8.70 -9.99
C THR A 320 20.46 10.19 -9.68
N THR A 321 20.39 10.56 -8.40
CA THR A 321 20.40 11.96 -7.92
C THR A 321 21.12 12.06 -6.58
N ASN A 322 21.13 13.24 -5.93
CA ASN A 322 21.61 13.37 -4.56
C ASN A 322 20.60 12.81 -3.54
N VAL A 323 21.07 12.47 -2.34
CA VAL A 323 20.25 11.78 -1.32
C VAL A 323 19.00 12.57 -0.93
N TRP A 324 19.13 13.85 -0.58
CA TRP A 324 17.99 14.67 -0.16
C TRP A 324 16.97 14.89 -1.27
N SER A 325 17.42 15.04 -2.52
CA SER A 325 16.51 15.14 -3.67
C SER A 325 15.72 13.84 -3.88
N SER A 326 16.33 12.68 -3.59
CA SER A 326 15.64 11.39 -3.63
C SER A 326 14.56 11.27 -2.54
N GLU A 327 14.90 11.61 -1.29
CA GLU A 327 13.97 11.60 -0.15
C GLU A 327 12.78 12.55 -0.39
N LEU A 328 13.06 13.80 -0.79
CA LEU A 328 12.02 14.80 -1.03
C LEU A 328 11.12 14.42 -2.22
N ALA A 329 11.68 13.86 -3.29
CA ALA A 329 10.92 13.48 -4.47
C ALA A 329 9.80 12.47 -4.15
N LYS A 330 10.01 11.59 -3.16
CA LYS A 330 8.97 10.64 -2.72
C LYS A 330 7.80 11.36 -2.04
N LEU A 331 8.07 12.25 -1.10
CA LEU A 331 7.04 13.03 -0.40
C LEU A 331 6.24 13.89 -1.38
N VAL A 332 6.94 14.59 -2.29
CA VAL A 332 6.31 15.45 -3.29
C VAL A 332 5.47 14.65 -4.27
N ALA A 333 5.97 13.51 -4.79
CA ALA A 333 5.21 12.68 -5.72
C ALA A 333 3.89 12.19 -5.10
N ASN A 334 3.93 11.66 -3.88
CA ASN A 334 2.73 11.20 -3.18
C ASN A 334 1.76 12.37 -2.86
N SER A 335 2.29 13.54 -2.51
CA SER A 335 1.49 14.73 -2.23
C SER A 335 0.78 15.26 -3.49
N MET A 336 1.46 15.25 -4.64
CA MET A 336 0.84 15.62 -5.93
C MET A 336 -0.23 14.64 -6.37
N LEU A 337 -0.02 13.33 -6.19
CA LEU A 337 -1.05 12.31 -6.49
C LEU A 337 -2.31 12.51 -5.64
N ALA A 338 -2.14 12.71 -4.33
CA ALA A 338 -3.23 12.97 -3.40
C ALA A 338 -3.92 14.32 -3.69
N GLN A 339 -3.16 15.35 -4.06
CA GLN A 339 -3.71 16.65 -4.44
C GLN A 339 -4.70 16.51 -5.61
N ARG A 340 -4.36 15.74 -6.66
CA ARG A 340 -5.28 15.51 -7.78
C ARG A 340 -6.61 14.90 -7.34
N ILE A 341 -6.58 13.94 -6.41
CA ILE A 341 -7.78 13.32 -5.83
C ILE A 341 -8.60 14.38 -5.06
N SER A 342 -7.96 15.15 -4.19
CA SER A 342 -8.65 16.20 -3.42
C SER A 342 -9.21 17.31 -4.32
N SER A 343 -8.48 17.70 -5.36
CA SER A 343 -8.94 18.68 -6.37
C SER A 343 -10.18 18.17 -7.10
N ILE A 344 -10.19 16.93 -7.62
CA ILE A 344 -11.39 16.44 -8.31
C ILE A 344 -12.56 16.20 -7.34
N ASN A 345 -12.28 15.84 -6.09
CA ASN A 345 -13.29 15.73 -5.05
C ASN A 345 -13.93 17.08 -4.69
N SER A 346 -13.17 18.18 -4.66
CA SER A 346 -13.75 19.51 -4.44
C SER A 346 -14.70 19.89 -5.58
N ILE A 347 -14.32 19.60 -6.83
CA ILE A 347 -15.17 19.80 -8.01
C ILE A 347 -16.42 18.91 -7.96
N SER A 348 -16.32 17.68 -7.44
CA SER A 348 -17.48 16.79 -7.29
C SER A 348 -18.61 17.42 -6.44
N ALA A 349 -18.26 18.21 -5.43
CA ALA A 349 -19.25 18.92 -4.61
C ALA A 349 -19.95 20.05 -5.39
N ILE A 350 -19.23 20.72 -6.30
CA ILE A 350 -19.81 21.73 -7.21
C ILE A 350 -20.77 21.05 -8.19
N CYS A 351 -20.33 19.97 -8.85
CA CYS A 351 -21.13 19.20 -9.81
C CYS A 351 -22.48 18.77 -9.23
N GLU A 352 -22.49 18.25 -7.99
CA GLU A 352 -23.70 17.84 -7.29
C GLU A 352 -24.70 18.99 -7.03
N ARG A 353 -24.24 20.24 -6.98
CA ARG A 353 -25.07 21.44 -6.77
C ARG A 353 -25.51 22.10 -8.06
N THR A 354 -24.68 22.04 -9.11
CA THR A 354 -24.97 22.68 -10.40
C THR A 354 -25.68 21.77 -11.38
N GLY A 355 -25.61 20.44 -11.16
CA GLY A 355 -26.18 19.42 -12.05
C GLY A 355 -25.20 18.91 -13.10
N ALA A 356 -23.94 19.32 -13.07
CA ALA A 356 -22.87 18.71 -13.85
C ALA A 356 -22.53 17.30 -13.33
N ASP A 357 -21.83 16.51 -14.14
CA ASP A 357 -21.31 15.18 -13.79
C ASP A 357 -19.79 15.23 -13.65
N VAL A 358 -19.26 14.83 -12.50
CA VAL A 358 -17.82 14.88 -12.22
C VAL A 358 -17.00 13.99 -13.14
N ASP A 359 -17.53 12.84 -13.59
CA ASP A 359 -16.80 11.94 -14.48
C ASP A 359 -16.68 12.54 -15.89
N GLU A 360 -17.70 13.27 -16.36
CA GLU A 360 -17.64 14.03 -17.62
C GLU A 360 -16.63 15.19 -17.53
N VAL A 361 -16.62 15.92 -16.41
CA VAL A 361 -15.66 17.00 -16.15
C VAL A 361 -14.23 16.46 -16.08
N ALA A 362 -14.01 15.39 -15.31
CA ALA A 362 -12.71 14.73 -15.18
C ALA A 362 -12.21 14.22 -16.54
N ALA A 363 -13.09 13.60 -17.33
CA ALA A 363 -12.74 13.12 -18.67
C ALA A 363 -12.35 14.27 -19.60
N SER A 364 -13.06 15.41 -19.55
CA SER A 364 -12.75 16.58 -20.35
C SER A 364 -11.38 17.19 -20.00
N VAL A 365 -11.14 17.46 -18.71
CA VAL A 365 -9.88 18.05 -18.22
C VAL A 365 -8.70 17.10 -18.45
N GLY A 366 -8.89 15.80 -18.23
CA GLY A 366 -7.86 14.77 -18.41
C GLY A 366 -7.42 14.56 -19.86
N ARG A 367 -8.15 15.08 -20.87
CA ARG A 367 -7.69 15.07 -22.28
C ARG A 367 -6.53 16.02 -22.52
N ASP A 368 -6.34 17.04 -21.69
CA ASP A 368 -5.17 17.89 -21.78
C ASP A 368 -3.93 17.10 -21.33
N PRO A 369 -2.97 16.82 -22.22
CA PRO A 369 -1.81 15.99 -21.88
C PRO A 369 -0.89 16.61 -20.82
N ARG A 370 -1.00 17.92 -20.55
CA ARG A 370 -0.27 18.59 -19.46
C ARG A 370 -0.86 18.26 -18.09
N ILE A 371 -2.14 17.85 -18.05
CA ILE A 371 -2.83 17.42 -16.83
C ILE A 371 -2.84 15.89 -16.75
N GLY A 372 -3.16 15.21 -17.85
CA GLY A 372 -3.33 13.76 -17.92
C GLY A 372 -4.59 13.26 -17.22
N ASP A 373 -4.98 12.01 -17.50
CA ASP A 373 -6.23 11.38 -17.04
C ASP A 373 -6.10 10.58 -15.73
N GLY A 374 -4.86 10.25 -15.31
CA GLY A 374 -4.60 9.53 -14.07
C GLY A 374 -5.01 10.30 -12.81
N PHE A 375 -5.45 9.58 -11.77
CA PHE A 375 -5.78 10.16 -10.45
C PHE A 375 -6.90 11.22 -10.45
N LEU A 376 -7.77 11.23 -11.48
CA LEU A 376 -8.93 12.13 -11.57
C LEU A 376 -10.27 11.44 -11.30
N LYS A 377 -10.27 10.30 -10.60
CA LYS A 377 -11.52 9.64 -10.20
C LYS A 377 -11.99 10.16 -8.84
N ALA A 378 -13.10 10.88 -8.82
CA ALA A 378 -13.74 11.32 -7.58
C ALA A 378 -14.33 10.14 -6.79
N GLY A 379 -14.43 10.30 -5.47
CA GLY A 379 -15.02 9.31 -4.58
C GLY A 379 -15.07 9.82 -3.14
N ILE A 380 -15.25 8.93 -2.17
CA ILE A 380 -15.34 9.29 -0.74
C ILE A 380 -14.04 9.83 -0.10
N GLY A 381 -12.97 9.94 -0.87
CA GLY A 381 -11.65 10.36 -0.38
C GLY A 381 -10.60 9.27 -0.60
N PHE A 382 -9.33 9.65 -0.47
CA PHE A 382 -8.22 8.72 -0.43
C PHE A 382 -8.01 8.16 0.99
N GLY A 383 -7.42 6.97 1.04
CA GLY A 383 -6.94 6.32 2.26
C GLY A 383 -5.57 5.69 2.06
N GLY A 384 -5.24 4.69 2.86
CA GLY A 384 -3.94 4.02 2.83
C GLY A 384 -2.88 4.75 3.65
N SER A 385 -1.84 4.03 4.06
CA SER A 385 -0.85 4.54 5.02
C SER A 385 0.11 5.61 4.47
N CYS A 386 0.06 5.91 3.17
CA CYS A 386 1.05 6.78 2.51
C CYS A 386 0.57 8.22 2.40
N PHE A 387 -0.52 8.50 1.66
CA PHE A 387 -0.87 9.88 1.29
C PHE A 387 -1.05 10.83 2.47
N LYS A 388 -1.92 10.51 3.43
CA LYS A 388 -2.15 11.40 4.59
C LYS A 388 -0.85 11.61 5.37
N LYS A 389 -0.12 10.52 5.63
CA LYS A 389 1.15 10.54 6.36
C LYS A 389 2.20 11.42 5.67
N ASP A 390 2.41 11.22 4.37
CA ASP A 390 3.46 11.89 3.62
C ASP A 390 3.16 13.38 3.40
N ILE A 391 1.89 13.73 3.16
CA ILE A 391 1.48 15.14 3.11
C ILE A 391 1.73 15.81 4.46
N LEU A 392 1.30 15.19 5.57
CA LEU A 392 1.48 15.79 6.88
C LEU A 392 2.96 15.85 7.28
N SER A 393 3.78 14.88 6.84
CA SER A 393 5.24 14.95 7.00
C SER A 393 5.85 16.09 6.16
N LEU A 394 5.34 16.36 4.96
CA LEU A 394 5.76 17.48 4.12
C LEU A 394 5.34 18.83 4.72
N VAL A 395 4.13 18.91 5.27
CA VAL A 395 3.63 20.08 5.99
C VAL A 395 4.51 20.37 7.20
N TYR A 396 4.78 19.34 8.02
CA TYR A 396 5.64 19.49 9.19
C TYR A 396 7.07 19.89 8.81
N LEU A 397 7.62 19.31 7.73
CA LEU A 397 8.93 19.71 7.20
C LEU A 397 8.94 21.20 6.81
N ALA A 398 7.94 21.66 6.06
CA ALA A 398 7.83 23.07 5.68
C ALA A 398 7.74 24.00 6.90
N GLU A 399 6.90 23.66 7.89
CA GLU A 399 6.76 24.43 9.13
C GLU A 399 8.06 24.45 9.95
N SER A 400 8.80 23.34 9.98
CA SER A 400 10.10 23.27 10.67
C SER A 400 11.21 24.09 10.00
N LEU A 401 10.99 24.49 8.74
CA LEU A 401 11.88 25.36 7.95
C LEU A 401 11.36 26.80 7.88
N ASP A 402 10.41 27.17 8.76
CA ASP A 402 9.77 28.49 8.79
C ASP A 402 9.01 28.87 7.49
N LEU A 403 8.49 27.88 6.75
CA LEU A 403 7.72 28.04 5.51
C LEU A 403 6.22 27.81 5.73
N GLY A 404 5.59 28.63 6.57
CA GLY A 404 4.19 28.47 6.99
C GLY A 404 3.18 28.44 5.84
N GLU A 405 3.35 29.29 4.82
CA GLU A 405 2.46 29.35 3.65
C GLU A 405 2.52 28.07 2.81
N VAL A 406 3.71 27.46 2.71
CA VAL A 406 3.90 26.18 2.01
C VAL A 406 3.23 25.05 2.78
N GLY A 407 3.38 25.05 4.11
CA GLY A 407 2.69 24.11 4.99
C GLY A 407 1.17 24.19 4.83
N GLU A 408 0.60 25.39 4.88
CA GLU A 408 -0.86 25.57 4.75
C GLU A 408 -1.39 25.14 3.37
N TYR A 409 -0.66 25.44 2.29
CA TYR A 409 -1.03 24.99 0.94
C TYR A 409 -1.20 23.47 0.86
N TRP A 410 -0.24 22.70 1.38
CA TRP A 410 -0.32 21.24 1.35
C TRP A 410 -1.32 20.69 2.36
N ARG A 411 -1.54 21.37 3.49
CA ARG A 411 -2.55 21.00 4.50
C ARG A 411 -3.96 20.95 3.91
N GLN A 412 -4.29 21.86 2.98
CA GLN A 412 -5.59 21.88 2.29
C GLN A 412 -5.92 20.58 1.56
N VAL A 413 -4.91 19.81 1.11
CA VAL A 413 -5.12 18.51 0.47
C VAL A 413 -5.78 17.51 1.44
N VAL A 414 -5.34 17.49 2.70
CA VAL A 414 -5.90 16.62 3.75
C VAL A 414 -7.25 17.15 4.22
N THR A 415 -7.38 18.47 4.44
CA THR A 415 -8.63 19.10 4.85
C THR A 415 -9.77 18.82 3.86
N MET A 416 -9.50 18.90 2.56
CA MET A 416 -10.49 18.58 1.52
C MET A 416 -10.88 17.09 1.53
N ASN A 417 -9.93 16.20 1.82
CA ASN A 417 -10.19 14.76 1.91
C ASN A 417 -11.09 14.41 3.10
N GLU A 418 -10.88 15.06 4.25
CA GLU A 418 -11.72 14.91 5.45
C GLU A 418 -13.13 15.48 5.22
N TYR A 419 -13.23 16.67 4.63
CA TYR A 419 -14.52 17.26 4.20
C TYR A 419 -15.32 16.31 3.29
N GLN A 420 -14.65 15.63 2.36
CA GLN A 420 -15.28 14.68 1.43
C GLN A 420 -15.91 13.48 2.15
N ARG A 421 -15.26 12.94 3.19
CA ARG A 421 -15.79 11.85 4.00
C ARG A 421 -16.98 12.32 4.83
N ASP A 422 -16.86 13.45 5.51
CA ASP A 422 -17.90 14.00 6.36
C ASP A 422 -19.18 14.35 5.59
N ARG A 423 -19.04 14.92 4.39
CA ARG A 423 -20.22 15.24 3.57
C ARG A 423 -20.93 13.99 3.04
N PHE A 424 -20.19 12.90 2.78
CA PHE A 424 -20.78 11.63 2.36
C PHE A 424 -21.59 11.00 3.49
N THR A 425 -21.03 10.90 4.70
CA THR A 425 -21.74 10.37 5.87
C THR A 425 -22.99 11.20 6.18
N ARG A 426 -22.88 12.53 6.20
CA ARG A 426 -24.05 13.41 6.41
C ARG A 426 -25.14 13.22 5.35
N ARG A 427 -24.77 12.93 4.10
CA ARG A 427 -25.73 12.62 3.03
C ARG A 427 -26.49 11.33 3.33
N VAL A 428 -25.81 10.29 3.80
CA VAL A 428 -26.43 9.01 4.18
C VAL A 428 -27.49 9.24 5.25
N VAL A 429 -27.11 9.89 6.36
CA VAL A 429 -28.01 10.19 7.48
C VAL A 429 -29.20 11.02 7.01
N LYS A 430 -28.95 12.08 6.24
CA LYS A 430 -30.01 12.95 5.70
C LYS A 430 -31.02 12.20 4.82
N ARG A 431 -30.55 11.32 3.94
CA ARG A 431 -31.42 10.53 3.05
C ARG A 431 -32.18 9.42 3.77
N LEU A 432 -31.72 9.02 4.95
CA LEU A 432 -32.39 8.10 5.85
C LEU A 432 -33.25 8.80 6.92
N ASN A 433 -33.76 10.00 6.60
CA ASN A 433 -34.64 10.81 7.43
C ASN A 433 -33.99 11.32 8.73
N ASN A 434 -32.70 11.65 8.68
CA ASN A 434 -31.90 12.16 9.81
C ASN A 434 -31.88 11.22 11.03
N THR A 435 -32.03 9.91 10.83
CA THR A 435 -31.89 8.92 11.90
C THR A 435 -31.49 7.56 11.35
N LEU A 436 -30.59 6.87 12.03
CA LEU A 436 -30.27 5.46 11.76
C LEU A 436 -30.96 4.49 12.73
N ALA A 437 -31.65 5.01 13.75
CA ALA A 437 -32.35 4.18 14.74
C ALA A 437 -33.33 3.21 14.06
N GLY A 438 -33.27 1.93 14.47
CA GLY A 438 -34.10 0.87 13.89
C GLY A 438 -33.65 0.39 12.50
N LYS A 439 -32.63 1.01 11.89
CA LYS A 439 -32.17 0.68 10.52
C LYS A 439 -30.93 -0.21 10.52
N LYS A 440 -30.86 -1.10 9.52
CA LYS A 440 -29.64 -1.85 9.18
C LYS A 440 -28.90 -1.14 8.04
N ILE A 441 -27.60 -0.90 8.24
CA ILE A 441 -26.71 -0.27 7.25
C ILE A 441 -25.60 -1.25 6.91
N THR A 442 -25.39 -1.52 5.62
CA THR A 442 -24.30 -2.40 5.15
C THR A 442 -23.18 -1.58 4.54
N ILE A 443 -21.94 -1.91 4.88
CA ILE A 443 -20.72 -1.42 4.27
C ILE A 443 -20.16 -2.53 3.38
N LEU A 444 -20.06 -2.26 2.08
CA LEU A 444 -19.39 -3.12 1.10
C LEU A 444 -18.03 -2.51 0.76
N GLY A 445 -16.97 -3.18 1.24
CA GLY A 445 -15.60 -2.73 1.14
C GLY A 445 -15.07 -2.16 2.46
N TYR A 446 -14.02 -2.76 2.99
CA TYR A 446 -13.34 -2.36 4.22
C TYR A 446 -11.87 -2.01 3.95
N ALA A 447 -11.22 -2.66 2.97
CA ALA A 447 -9.90 -2.26 2.48
C ALA A 447 -9.92 -0.82 1.94
N PHE A 448 -8.79 -0.11 2.01
CA PHE A 448 -8.76 1.30 1.57
C PHE A 448 -8.89 1.48 0.05
N LYS A 449 -8.61 0.42 -0.73
CA LYS A 449 -8.78 0.33 -2.19
C LYS A 449 -8.98 -1.12 -2.62
N LYS A 450 -9.35 -1.35 -3.88
CA LYS A 450 -9.54 -2.73 -4.39
C LYS A 450 -8.23 -3.51 -4.49
N ASN A 451 -8.36 -4.85 -4.56
CA ASN A 451 -7.28 -5.82 -4.77
C ASN A 451 -6.20 -5.87 -3.68
N THR A 452 -6.49 -5.36 -2.48
CA THR A 452 -5.59 -5.43 -1.33
C THR A 452 -6.38 -5.75 -0.08
N SER A 453 -5.72 -6.36 0.91
CA SER A 453 -6.28 -6.58 2.25
C SER A 453 -5.87 -5.48 3.24
N ASP A 454 -5.21 -4.42 2.78
CA ASP A 454 -4.74 -3.32 3.64
C ASP A 454 -5.88 -2.38 4.04
N THR A 455 -5.98 -2.15 5.35
CA THR A 455 -7.07 -1.46 6.04
C THR A 455 -6.62 -0.13 6.65
N ARG A 456 -5.31 0.15 6.62
CA ARG A 456 -4.72 1.36 7.23
C ARG A 456 -5.28 2.61 6.59
N GLU A 457 -5.71 3.57 7.42
CA GLU A 457 -6.36 4.81 6.98
C GLU A 457 -7.52 4.56 5.99
N SER A 458 -8.22 3.42 6.10
CA SER A 458 -9.35 3.12 5.21
C SER A 458 -10.49 4.13 5.41
N PRO A 459 -11.05 4.71 4.34
CA PRO A 459 -12.23 5.57 4.45
C PRO A 459 -13.43 4.87 5.09
N ALA A 460 -13.54 3.55 4.93
CA ALA A 460 -14.60 2.75 5.56
C ALA A 460 -14.55 2.86 7.09
N LEU A 461 -13.35 2.99 7.68
CA LEU A 461 -13.15 3.06 9.12
C LEU A 461 -13.77 4.31 9.74
N GLU A 462 -13.51 5.46 9.12
CA GLU A 462 -14.05 6.75 9.56
C GLU A 462 -15.57 6.81 9.32
N ILE A 463 -16.05 6.26 8.21
CA ILE A 463 -17.48 6.15 7.92
C ILE A 463 -18.19 5.27 8.96
N ILE A 464 -17.63 4.11 9.30
CA ILE A 464 -18.15 3.22 10.36
C ILE A 464 -18.20 3.99 11.69
N ARG A 465 -17.11 4.65 12.08
CA ARG A 465 -17.08 5.45 13.33
C ARG A 465 -18.17 6.52 13.34
N ALA A 466 -18.31 7.28 12.27
CA ALA A 466 -19.28 8.36 12.19
C ALA A 466 -20.74 7.85 12.18
N LEU A 467 -21.02 6.74 11.49
CA LEU A 467 -22.36 6.14 11.46
C LEU A 467 -22.72 5.42 12.77
N LEU A 468 -21.74 4.89 13.52
CA LEU A 468 -22.01 4.26 14.82
C LEU A 468 -22.55 5.26 15.85
N VAL A 469 -22.10 6.52 15.80
CA VAL A 469 -22.60 7.61 16.67
C VAL A 469 -24.09 7.88 16.46
N GLU A 470 -24.61 7.61 15.25
CA GLU A 470 -26.03 7.80 14.89
C GLU A 470 -26.95 6.65 15.37
N GLY A 471 -26.40 5.64 16.05
CA GLY A 471 -27.15 4.57 16.70
C GLY A 471 -27.98 3.66 15.77
N PRO A 472 -27.39 3.02 14.74
CA PRO A 472 -28.10 2.07 13.89
C PRO A 472 -28.53 0.83 14.69
N ARG A 473 -29.62 0.17 14.25
CA ARG A 473 -30.01 -1.15 14.79
C ARG A 473 -28.93 -2.20 14.53
N GLU A 474 -28.36 -2.14 13.33
CA GLU A 474 -27.28 -3.05 12.91
C GLU A 474 -26.39 -2.36 11.89
N MET A 475 -25.08 -2.60 12.01
CA MET A 475 -24.10 -2.28 10.98
C MET A 475 -23.47 -3.57 10.47
N ALA A 476 -23.58 -3.85 9.18
CA ALA A 476 -22.99 -5.01 8.54
C ALA A 476 -21.76 -4.60 7.74
N VAL A 477 -20.65 -5.34 7.85
CA VAL A 477 -19.43 -5.10 7.07
C VAL A 477 -19.08 -6.36 6.29
N PHE A 478 -18.80 -6.20 4.99
CA PHE A 478 -18.24 -7.25 4.14
C PHE A 478 -17.14 -6.68 3.25
N ASP A 479 -16.03 -7.41 3.13
CA ASP A 479 -14.94 -7.13 2.21
C ASP A 479 -14.43 -8.45 1.59
N PRO A 480 -14.20 -8.51 0.26
CA PRO A 480 -13.80 -9.75 -0.40
C PRO A 480 -12.32 -10.13 -0.21
N CYS A 481 -11.46 -9.22 0.26
CA CYS A 481 -10.02 -9.42 0.40
C CYS A 481 -9.52 -9.40 1.85
N CYS A 482 -10.23 -8.74 2.78
CA CYS A 482 -9.83 -8.70 4.19
C CYS A 482 -10.30 -9.94 4.95
N ASN A 483 -9.40 -10.53 5.76
CA ASN A 483 -9.75 -11.62 6.67
C ASN A 483 -10.70 -11.12 7.78
N PRO A 484 -11.92 -11.69 7.95
CA PRO A 484 -12.90 -11.23 8.92
C PRO A 484 -12.40 -11.20 10.36
N LEU A 485 -11.51 -12.12 10.76
CA LEU A 485 -10.94 -12.13 12.11
C LEU A 485 -10.09 -10.88 12.34
N VAL A 486 -9.27 -10.50 11.35
CA VAL A 486 -8.45 -9.29 11.40
C VAL A 486 -9.33 -8.04 11.44
N VAL A 487 -10.38 -8.00 10.60
CA VAL A 487 -11.34 -6.89 10.59
C VAL A 487 -12.05 -6.75 11.94
N ARG A 488 -12.50 -7.85 12.56
CA ARG A 488 -13.09 -7.83 13.91
C ARG A 488 -12.10 -7.28 14.94
N ASP A 489 -10.86 -7.76 14.94
CA ASP A 489 -9.83 -7.30 15.88
C ASP A 489 -9.52 -5.80 15.72
N GLU A 490 -9.50 -5.29 14.50
CA GLU A 490 -9.37 -3.86 14.23
C GLU A 490 -10.57 -3.08 14.73
N ILE A 491 -11.78 -3.53 14.39
CA ILE A 491 -13.03 -2.88 14.79
C ILE A 491 -13.17 -2.82 16.32
N ARG A 492 -12.76 -3.87 17.03
CA ARG A 492 -12.76 -3.92 18.50
C ARG A 492 -11.93 -2.77 19.10
N ARG A 493 -10.89 -2.30 18.41
CA ARG A 493 -10.01 -1.20 18.85
C ARG A 493 -10.54 0.20 18.47
N LEU A 494 -11.60 0.33 17.67
CA LEU A 494 -11.99 1.62 17.08
C LEU A 494 -12.60 2.64 18.03
N CYS A 495 -13.28 2.18 19.08
CA CYS A 495 -14.15 3.02 19.90
C CYS A 495 -13.66 3.15 21.36
N GLY A 496 -12.34 3.20 21.57
CA GLY A 496 -11.74 3.71 22.81
C GLY A 496 -12.22 3.02 24.10
N GLY A 497 -12.44 1.69 24.07
CA GLY A 497 -12.79 0.89 25.25
C GLY A 497 -14.20 0.25 25.22
N LYS A 498 -15.11 0.71 24.35
CA LYS A 498 -16.36 0.00 24.04
C LYS A 498 -16.24 -0.67 22.68
N SER A 499 -16.37 -1.99 22.62
CA SER A 499 -16.32 -2.69 21.33
C SER A 499 -17.66 -2.53 20.60
N PRO A 500 -17.67 -2.07 19.34
CA PRO A 500 -18.89 -1.94 18.57
C PRO A 500 -19.39 -3.29 18.01
N LEU A 501 -18.65 -4.39 18.20
CA LEU A 501 -19.00 -5.71 17.68
C LEU A 501 -20.20 -6.33 18.41
N LYS A 502 -21.01 -7.09 17.68
CA LYS A 502 -22.21 -7.78 18.17
C LYS A 502 -21.92 -8.81 19.26
N GLU A 503 -20.82 -9.54 19.14
CA GLU A 503 -20.33 -10.48 20.17
C GLU A 503 -19.97 -9.77 21.48
N ASP A 504 -19.67 -8.48 21.43
CA ASP A 504 -19.34 -7.63 22.59
C ASP A 504 -20.52 -6.72 23.00
N GLY A 505 -21.74 -6.98 22.50
CA GLY A 505 -22.95 -6.21 22.81
C GLY A 505 -23.21 -4.96 21.95
N GLY A 506 -22.38 -4.70 20.93
CA GLY A 506 -22.56 -3.60 19.98
C GLY A 506 -23.44 -3.94 18.77
N PRO A 507 -23.68 -2.98 17.85
CA PRO A 507 -24.55 -3.21 16.69
C PRO A 507 -23.83 -3.76 15.45
N LEU A 508 -22.50 -3.93 15.46
CA LEU A 508 -21.71 -4.24 14.25
C LEU A 508 -21.46 -5.75 14.08
N THR A 509 -21.71 -6.30 12.90
CA THR A 509 -21.35 -7.68 12.52
C THR A 509 -20.49 -7.69 11.25
N VAL A 510 -19.42 -8.50 11.26
CA VAL A 510 -18.56 -8.75 10.09
C VAL A 510 -18.98 -10.07 9.43
N TYR A 511 -19.38 -10.00 8.17
CA TYR A 511 -19.93 -11.10 7.38
C TYR A 511 -18.89 -11.69 6.43
N GLY A 512 -19.05 -12.98 6.08
CA GLY A 512 -18.19 -13.70 5.14
C GLY A 512 -18.63 -13.63 3.67
N ASN A 513 -19.84 -13.15 3.38
CA ASN A 513 -20.35 -12.94 2.02
C ASN A 513 -21.25 -11.69 1.93
N ALA A 514 -21.35 -11.14 0.71
CA ALA A 514 -22.08 -9.90 0.45
C ALA A 514 -23.60 -10.04 0.61
N TYR A 515 -24.18 -11.20 0.30
CA TYR A 515 -25.64 -11.40 0.30
C TYR A 515 -26.20 -11.38 1.73
N ASP A 516 -25.59 -12.10 2.66
CA ASP A 516 -26.00 -12.09 4.07
C ASP A 516 -25.76 -10.73 4.73
N ALA A 517 -24.67 -10.05 4.35
CA ALA A 517 -24.41 -8.68 4.80
C ALA A 517 -25.52 -7.71 4.37
N CYS A 518 -26.05 -7.86 3.15
CA CYS A 518 -27.09 -6.97 2.59
C CYS A 518 -28.53 -7.37 2.97
N ARG A 519 -28.75 -8.59 3.46
CA ARG A 519 -30.08 -9.09 3.81
C ARG A 519 -30.74 -8.22 4.86
N GLY A 520 -31.93 -7.70 4.55
CA GLY A 520 -32.71 -6.83 5.43
C GLY A 520 -32.15 -5.42 5.62
N SER A 521 -31.19 -4.99 4.78
CA SER A 521 -30.58 -3.66 4.89
C SER A 521 -31.50 -2.56 4.38
N ASN A 522 -31.51 -1.43 5.08
CA ASN A 522 -32.17 -0.20 4.63
C ASN A 522 -31.27 0.58 3.66
N ALA A 523 -29.96 0.51 3.87
CA ALA A 523 -28.96 1.11 3.00
C ALA A 523 -27.73 0.22 2.83
N VAL A 524 -27.17 0.22 1.63
CA VAL A 524 -25.88 -0.37 1.30
C VAL A 524 -24.94 0.75 0.85
N LEU A 525 -23.79 0.88 1.49
CA LEU A 525 -22.77 1.87 1.19
C LEU A 525 -21.59 1.14 0.54
N ILE A 526 -21.19 1.59 -0.65
CA ILE A 526 -20.01 1.06 -1.32
C ILE A 526 -18.85 1.99 -1.03
N THR A 527 -17.91 1.49 -0.23
CA THR A 527 -16.77 2.25 0.29
C THR A 527 -15.45 1.85 -0.37
N THR A 528 -15.41 0.68 -1.03
CA THR A 528 -14.24 0.23 -1.81
C THR A 528 -14.68 -0.24 -3.19
N GLU A 529 -13.90 0.10 -4.22
CA GLU A 529 -14.23 -0.05 -5.64
C GLU A 529 -13.98 -1.46 -6.21
N PHE A 530 -14.24 -2.50 -5.43
CA PHE A 530 -14.13 -3.87 -5.88
C PHE A 530 -14.98 -4.13 -7.14
N ASP A 531 -14.40 -4.83 -8.11
CA ASP A 531 -15.06 -5.07 -9.39
C ASP A 531 -16.27 -6.01 -9.23
N GLU A 532 -16.28 -6.83 -8.17
CA GLU A 532 -17.39 -7.67 -7.72
C GLU A 532 -18.65 -6.84 -7.40
N PHE A 533 -18.50 -5.58 -6.96
CA PHE A 533 -19.65 -4.73 -6.60
C PHE A 533 -20.26 -4.02 -7.80
N ARG A 534 -19.64 -4.05 -8.98
CA ARG A 534 -20.18 -3.41 -10.19
C ARG A 534 -21.45 -4.11 -10.66
N ASN A 535 -22.43 -3.34 -11.16
CA ASN A 535 -23.62 -3.87 -11.83
C ASN A 535 -23.57 -3.76 -13.37
N THR A 536 -22.41 -3.41 -13.91
CA THR A 536 -22.13 -3.33 -15.35
C THR A 536 -20.83 -4.07 -15.65
N LYS A 537 -20.64 -4.48 -16.92
CA LYS A 537 -19.36 -5.03 -17.35
C LYS A 537 -18.29 -3.95 -17.17
N THR A 538 -17.15 -4.33 -16.59
CA THR A 538 -16.00 -3.43 -16.45
C THR A 538 -15.66 -2.86 -17.83
N PRO A 539 -15.55 -1.52 -17.98
CA PRO A 539 -14.99 -0.95 -19.19
C PRO A 539 -13.64 -1.63 -19.45
N PRO A 540 -13.27 -1.93 -20.71
CA PRO A 540 -11.94 -2.46 -20.98
C PRO A 540 -10.94 -1.49 -20.36
N HIS A 541 -10.08 -2.02 -19.47
CA HIS A 541 -8.99 -1.26 -18.90
C HIS A 541 -8.27 -0.57 -20.06
N GLN A 542 -8.08 0.76 -20.01
CA GLN A 542 -7.08 1.38 -20.89
C GLN A 542 -5.83 0.51 -20.71
N PRO A 543 -5.29 -0.07 -21.79
CA PRO A 543 -4.09 -0.86 -21.66
C PRO A 543 -3.06 0.03 -20.95
N PRO A 544 -2.27 -0.52 -20.02
CA PRO A 544 -1.06 0.17 -19.60
C PRO A 544 -0.33 0.61 -20.86
N ARG A 545 0.41 1.73 -20.81
CA ARG A 545 1.24 2.15 -21.95
C ARG A 545 1.99 0.90 -22.47
N PRO A 546 2.14 0.72 -23.80
CA PRO A 546 2.62 -0.55 -24.38
C PRO A 546 3.87 -1.12 -23.70
N ASP A 547 4.71 -0.24 -23.12
CA ASP A 547 5.97 -0.58 -22.47
C ASP A 547 5.89 -0.83 -20.94
N THR A 548 4.70 -0.88 -20.33
CA THR A 548 4.49 -1.11 -18.88
C THR A 548 3.42 -2.17 -18.56
N ALA A 549 2.83 -2.81 -19.57
CA ALA A 549 1.78 -3.80 -19.35
C ALA A 549 2.34 -5.20 -19.06
N SER A 550 1.95 -5.76 -17.91
CA SER A 550 2.07 -7.21 -17.68
C SER A 550 1.26 -8.00 -18.74
N PRO A 551 1.77 -9.14 -19.24
CA PRO A 551 1.01 -10.01 -20.13
C PRO A 551 -0.32 -10.40 -19.48
N ARG A 552 -1.43 -10.20 -20.19
CA ARG A 552 -2.74 -10.59 -19.67
C ARG A 552 -2.83 -12.12 -19.56
N ALA A 553 -3.44 -12.62 -18.49
CA ALA A 553 -3.56 -14.05 -18.25
C ALA A 553 -4.41 -14.81 -19.29
N ASP A 554 -5.18 -14.10 -20.14
CA ASP A 554 -5.95 -14.67 -21.24
C ASP A 554 -5.18 -14.72 -22.57
N VAL A 555 -3.96 -14.17 -22.62
CA VAL A 555 -3.10 -14.19 -23.80
C VAL A 555 -2.04 -15.28 -23.63
N ASP A 556 -1.95 -16.17 -24.61
CA ASP A 556 -0.88 -17.17 -24.65
C ASP A 556 0.45 -16.44 -24.88
N PRO A 557 1.43 -16.52 -23.96
CA PRO A 557 2.68 -15.76 -24.07
C PRO A 557 3.67 -16.38 -25.07
N ARG A 558 3.34 -17.52 -25.69
CA ARG A 558 4.14 -18.19 -26.71
C ARG A 558 3.92 -17.58 -28.11
N PRO A 559 4.86 -17.75 -29.07
CA PRO A 559 6.13 -18.44 -28.92
C PRO A 559 7.21 -17.55 -28.28
N PHE A 560 8.01 -18.16 -27.40
CA PHE A 560 9.21 -17.53 -26.86
C PHE A 560 10.31 -17.52 -27.92
N ARG A 561 10.99 -16.38 -28.06
CA ARG A 561 12.05 -16.19 -29.07
C ARG A 561 13.42 -16.76 -28.66
N SER A 562 13.61 -16.99 -27.36
CA SER A 562 14.88 -17.46 -26.79
C SER A 562 14.83 -18.95 -26.48
N VAL A 563 15.97 -19.63 -26.62
CA VAL A 563 16.16 -21.03 -26.21
C VAL A 563 16.10 -21.15 -24.69
N GLU A 564 16.65 -20.17 -23.97
CA GLU A 564 16.49 -20.03 -22.52
C GLU A 564 15.34 -19.07 -22.22
N VAL A 565 14.30 -19.58 -21.56
CA VAL A 565 13.10 -18.80 -21.23
C VAL A 565 13.24 -18.18 -19.85
N ARG A 566 12.92 -16.89 -19.75
CA ARG A 566 12.99 -16.17 -18.48
C ARG A 566 11.90 -16.68 -17.55
N GLN A 567 12.16 -16.65 -16.24
CA GLN A 567 11.19 -17.12 -15.24
C GLN A 567 9.86 -16.35 -15.29
N ALA A 568 9.90 -15.05 -15.63
CA ALA A 568 8.70 -14.26 -15.84
C ALA A 568 7.84 -14.77 -17.00
N ASP A 569 8.47 -15.21 -18.10
CA ASP A 569 7.79 -15.74 -19.29
C ASP A 569 7.16 -17.11 -18.98
N VAL A 570 7.87 -17.96 -18.22
CA VAL A 570 7.35 -19.24 -17.72
C VAL A 570 6.13 -19.03 -16.81
N LEU A 571 6.22 -18.07 -15.88
CA LEU A 571 5.13 -17.78 -14.96
C LEU A 571 3.90 -17.23 -15.69
N ALA A 572 4.09 -16.41 -16.73
CA ALA A 572 3.01 -15.98 -17.60
C ALA A 572 2.31 -17.17 -18.28
N LEU A 573 3.08 -18.15 -18.77
CA LEU A 573 2.52 -19.36 -19.40
C LEU A 573 1.74 -20.20 -18.39
N GLN A 574 2.27 -20.36 -17.18
CA GLN A 574 1.61 -21.07 -16.10
C GLN A 574 0.24 -20.48 -15.78
N ARG A 575 0.16 -19.15 -15.66
CA ARG A 575 -1.10 -18.43 -15.43
C ARG A 575 -2.08 -18.61 -16.57
N PHE A 576 -1.61 -18.52 -17.82
CA PHE A 576 -2.44 -18.74 -19.00
C PHE A 576 -3.06 -20.14 -19.02
N LEU A 577 -2.24 -21.19 -18.80
CA LEU A 577 -2.72 -22.57 -18.81
C LEU A 577 -3.71 -22.86 -17.68
N ALA A 578 -3.47 -22.33 -16.48
CA ALA A 578 -4.39 -22.48 -15.35
C ALA A 578 -5.76 -21.83 -15.65
N ALA A 579 -5.76 -20.65 -16.27
CA ALA A 579 -7.00 -19.95 -16.66
C ALA A 579 -7.80 -20.67 -17.75
N GLN A 580 -7.17 -21.50 -18.59
CA GLN A 580 -7.86 -22.30 -19.60
C GLN A 580 -8.53 -23.55 -19.02
N GLN A 581 -7.91 -24.19 -18.02
CA GLN A 581 -8.48 -25.36 -17.33
C GLN A 581 -9.79 -25.00 -16.63
N ASP A 582 -9.87 -23.81 -16.02
CA ASP A 582 -11.05 -23.31 -15.32
C ASP A 582 -12.25 -23.09 -16.27
N ARG A 583 -11.99 -22.88 -17.58
CA ARG A 583 -13.02 -22.70 -18.61
C ARG A 583 -13.50 -24.01 -19.25
N SER A 584 -12.80 -25.12 -19.04
CA SER A 584 -13.00 -26.39 -19.77
C SER A 584 -13.34 -27.60 -18.87
N ALA A 585 -13.52 -27.41 -17.56
CA ALA A 585 -13.63 -28.51 -16.60
C ALA A 585 -15.03 -29.16 -16.52
N GLY A 586 -15.08 -30.48 -16.79
CA GLY A 586 -15.96 -31.44 -16.10
C GLY A 586 -15.44 -31.75 -14.67
N PRO A 587 -15.83 -32.86 -14.01
CA PRO A 587 -15.72 -33.02 -12.54
C PRO A 587 -14.29 -33.24 -11.96
N GLY A 588 -13.22 -32.89 -12.68
CA GLY A 588 -11.84 -32.88 -12.15
C GLY A 588 -11.46 -31.49 -11.64
N ALA A 589 -10.85 -31.39 -10.46
CA ALA A 589 -10.44 -30.12 -9.88
C ALA A 589 -9.35 -29.43 -10.74
N PRO A 590 -9.45 -28.12 -11.03
CA PRO A 590 -8.40 -27.37 -11.73
C PRO A 590 -7.09 -27.37 -10.92
N SER A 591 -5.94 -27.50 -11.60
CA SER A 591 -4.62 -27.46 -10.97
C SER A 591 -4.03 -26.06 -11.02
N ASP A 592 -3.53 -25.56 -9.88
CA ASP A 592 -2.82 -24.27 -9.78
C ASP A 592 -1.36 -24.36 -10.29
N ASP A 593 -0.90 -25.54 -10.69
CA ASP A 593 0.44 -25.82 -11.22
C ASP A 593 0.41 -26.68 -12.49
N PRO A 594 -0.18 -26.19 -13.60
CA PRO A 594 -0.31 -26.95 -14.85
C PRO A 594 1.02 -27.38 -15.49
N LEU A 595 2.14 -26.77 -15.08
CA LEU A 595 3.48 -27.09 -15.57
C LEU A 595 4.29 -27.95 -14.58
N GLY A 596 3.75 -28.28 -13.41
CA GLY A 596 4.44 -29.05 -12.37
C GLY A 596 5.71 -28.37 -11.85
N ARG A 597 5.78 -27.04 -11.88
CA ARG A 597 6.98 -26.28 -11.52
C ARG A 597 7.15 -26.08 -10.04
N TYR A 598 6.04 -26.00 -9.31
CA TYR A 598 6.11 -25.60 -7.92
C TYR A 598 6.57 -26.77 -7.06
N VAL A 599 7.50 -26.47 -6.15
CA VAL A 599 7.85 -27.37 -5.06
C VAL A 599 6.67 -27.38 -4.06
N ALA A 600 6.55 -28.49 -3.31
CA ALA A 600 5.55 -28.61 -2.25
C ALA A 600 5.69 -27.45 -1.25
N GLU A 601 4.56 -26.82 -0.90
CA GLU A 601 4.56 -25.68 0.01
C GLU A 601 4.92 -26.13 1.44
N PRO A 602 5.61 -25.28 2.21
CA PRO A 602 5.82 -25.51 3.63
C PRO A 602 4.49 -25.49 4.40
N GLY A 603 4.39 -26.34 5.42
CA GLY A 603 3.24 -26.39 6.31
C GLY A 603 3.04 -25.10 7.11
N CYS A 604 1.82 -24.89 7.62
CA CYS A 604 1.53 -23.81 8.56
C CYS A 604 1.71 -24.26 10.01
N ALA A 605 2.01 -23.32 10.91
CA ALA A 605 1.88 -23.54 12.35
C ALA A 605 0.40 -23.68 12.76
N ASP A 606 0.14 -24.35 13.88
CA ASP A 606 -1.21 -24.65 14.40
C ASP A 606 -2.03 -23.39 14.71
N ASP A 607 -1.37 -22.26 15.00
CA ASP A 607 -2.01 -20.98 15.34
C ASP A 607 -2.30 -20.08 14.11
N CYS A 608 -2.08 -20.56 12.88
CA CYS A 608 -2.26 -19.76 11.67
C CYS A 608 -3.70 -19.21 11.57
N PRO A 609 -3.92 -17.88 11.57
CA PRO A 609 -5.27 -17.29 11.53
C PRO A 609 -5.99 -17.59 10.22
N ASP A 610 -5.25 -17.76 9.11
CA ASP A 610 -5.83 -18.07 7.81
C ASP A 610 -6.30 -19.54 7.74
N CYS A 611 -5.50 -20.49 8.26
CA CYS A 611 -5.95 -21.88 8.41
C CYS A 611 -7.14 -22.01 9.37
N ARG A 612 -7.12 -21.27 10.49
CA ARG A 612 -8.24 -21.24 11.44
C ARG A 612 -9.49 -20.63 10.83
N ALA A 613 -9.36 -19.52 10.10
CA ALA A 613 -10.48 -18.97 9.34
C ALA A 613 -11.02 -19.98 8.33
N GLU A 614 -10.15 -20.71 7.62
CA GLU A 614 -10.57 -21.77 6.70
C GLU A 614 -11.31 -22.91 7.44
N LEU A 615 -10.86 -23.31 8.63
CA LEU A 615 -11.54 -24.31 9.46
C LEU A 615 -12.89 -23.79 10.01
N ASP A 616 -12.92 -22.61 10.61
CA ASP A 616 -14.12 -21.95 11.13
C ASP A 616 -15.13 -21.70 10.01
N SER A 617 -14.66 -21.40 8.80
CA SER A 617 -15.50 -21.24 7.62
C SER A 617 -16.25 -22.53 7.27
N LYS A 618 -15.59 -23.68 7.40
CA LYS A 618 -16.18 -25.01 7.17
C LYS A 618 -17.15 -25.42 8.28
N VAL A 619 -16.95 -24.92 9.51
CA VAL A 619 -17.76 -25.29 10.69
C VAL A 619 -18.97 -24.37 10.89
N SER A 620 -18.80 -23.06 10.75
CA SER A 620 -19.79 -22.04 11.12
C SER A 620 -20.72 -21.59 10.00
N GLY A 621 -20.40 -21.92 8.74
CA GLY A 621 -21.14 -21.45 7.57
C GLY A 621 -20.94 -19.96 7.23
N PHE A 622 -20.27 -19.17 8.07
CA PHE A 622 -19.98 -17.75 7.83
C PHE A 622 -18.69 -17.51 7.03
N ALA A 623 -18.39 -18.44 6.12
CA ALA A 623 -17.17 -18.49 5.36
C ALA A 623 -16.92 -17.25 4.50
N THR A 624 -15.70 -16.70 4.58
CA THR A 624 -15.06 -16.09 3.42
C THR A 624 -15.00 -17.11 2.29
N GLY A 625 -15.94 -16.98 1.35
CA GLY A 625 -15.76 -17.49 -0.02
C GLY A 625 -15.76 -19.00 -0.27
N LEU A 626 -16.04 -19.86 0.70
CA LEU A 626 -16.10 -21.33 0.48
C LEU A 626 -17.24 -22.04 1.25
N GLY A 627 -18.30 -21.31 1.62
CA GLY A 627 -19.49 -21.87 2.27
C GLY A 627 -20.77 -21.38 1.60
N THR A 628 -21.60 -22.32 1.15
CA THR A 628 -22.71 -22.20 0.17
C THR A 628 -22.21 -22.10 -1.28
N GLU A 629 -22.80 -22.89 -2.18
CA GLU A 629 -22.48 -22.89 -3.63
C GLU A 629 -22.73 -21.53 -4.34
N GLU A 630 -23.16 -20.50 -3.60
CA GLU A 630 -23.77 -19.28 -4.15
C GLU A 630 -22.84 -18.06 -4.23
N TYR A 631 -21.74 -17.98 -3.47
CA TYR A 631 -20.79 -16.86 -3.55
C TYR A 631 -19.44 -17.32 -4.09
N LYS A 632 -19.12 -16.94 -5.33
CA LYS A 632 -17.82 -17.21 -5.96
C LYS A 632 -16.93 -15.97 -5.88
N PRO A 633 -15.73 -16.05 -5.26
CA PRO A 633 -14.78 -14.95 -5.26
C PRO A 633 -14.51 -14.43 -6.67
N LYS A 634 -14.40 -13.10 -6.84
CA LYS A 634 -14.22 -12.42 -8.13
C LYS A 634 -15.42 -12.46 -9.09
N GLU A 635 -16.53 -13.11 -8.71
CA GLU A 635 -17.79 -12.97 -9.42
C GLU A 635 -18.53 -11.71 -8.99
N ARG A 636 -19.28 -11.10 -9.92
CA ARG A 636 -20.10 -9.93 -9.61
C ARG A 636 -21.29 -10.31 -8.73
N VAL A 637 -21.60 -9.46 -7.76
CA VAL A 637 -22.78 -9.58 -6.93
C VAL A 637 -24.04 -9.46 -7.79
N ASP A 638 -24.99 -10.37 -7.60
CA ASP A 638 -26.32 -10.26 -8.18
C ASP A 638 -27.14 -9.18 -7.45
N TRP A 639 -27.16 -8.00 -8.04
CA TRP A 639 -27.90 -6.86 -7.51
C TRP A 639 -29.43 -7.03 -7.53
N ALA A 640 -29.98 -7.91 -8.38
CA ALA A 640 -31.42 -8.18 -8.36
C ALA A 640 -31.79 -8.96 -7.09
N ARG A 641 -30.98 -9.96 -6.73
CA ARG A 641 -31.10 -10.68 -5.45
C ARG A 641 -30.93 -9.74 -4.27
N VAL A 642 -29.85 -8.95 -4.24
CA VAL A 642 -29.60 -7.98 -3.16
C VAL A 642 -30.79 -7.02 -2.99
N ALA A 643 -31.32 -6.47 -4.09
CA ALA A 643 -32.49 -5.60 -4.04
C ALA A 643 -33.74 -6.30 -3.49
N GLY A 644 -33.95 -7.57 -3.84
CA GLY A 644 -35.05 -8.39 -3.32
C GLY A 644 -35.01 -8.56 -1.80
N ASP A 645 -33.82 -8.69 -1.23
CA ASP A 645 -33.62 -8.92 0.20
C ASP A 645 -33.55 -7.63 1.05
N MET A 646 -33.48 -6.46 0.42
CA MET A 646 -33.42 -5.15 1.11
C MET A 646 -34.79 -4.65 1.59
N GLN A 647 -34.78 -3.83 2.64
CA GLN A 647 -35.97 -3.15 3.17
C GLN A 647 -36.35 -1.95 2.31
N VAL A 648 -37.66 -1.75 2.09
CA VAL A 648 -38.19 -0.60 1.36
C VAL A 648 -38.37 0.60 2.30
N PRO A 649 -37.95 1.83 1.93
CA PRO A 649 -37.24 2.20 0.69
C PRO A 649 -35.78 1.71 0.69
N ARG A 650 -35.35 1.19 -0.47
CA ARG A 650 -34.02 0.61 -0.68
C ARG A 650 -33.03 1.69 -1.11
N TRP A 651 -31.95 1.88 -0.36
CA TRP A 651 -30.90 2.85 -0.70
C TRP A 651 -29.55 2.19 -0.99
N VAL A 652 -28.89 2.65 -2.04
CA VAL A 652 -27.47 2.39 -2.29
C VAL A 652 -26.74 3.72 -2.35
N PHE A 653 -25.72 3.88 -1.52
CA PHE A 653 -24.82 5.03 -1.54
C PHE A 653 -23.51 4.59 -2.16
N ASP A 654 -23.29 5.00 -3.41
CA ASP A 654 -22.11 4.65 -4.17
C ASP A 654 -21.01 5.70 -3.97
N GLY A 655 -20.14 5.43 -3.00
CA GLY A 655 -19.01 6.28 -2.67
C GLY A 655 -17.85 6.22 -3.69
N ARG A 656 -17.91 5.28 -4.65
CA ARG A 656 -16.79 4.98 -5.56
C ARG A 656 -17.14 5.07 -7.05
N GLY A 657 -18.41 5.32 -7.38
CA GLY A 657 -18.88 5.45 -8.76
C GLY A 657 -18.80 4.14 -9.53
N VAL A 658 -19.10 3.01 -8.89
CA VAL A 658 -19.06 1.67 -9.48
C VAL A 658 -20.45 1.14 -9.89
N ILE A 659 -21.52 1.85 -9.53
CA ILE A 659 -22.91 1.46 -9.79
C ILE A 659 -23.53 2.32 -10.88
N ASN A 660 -24.13 1.65 -11.86
CA ASN A 660 -25.04 2.29 -12.80
C ASN A 660 -26.41 2.52 -12.14
N ALA A 661 -26.69 3.76 -11.75
CA ALA A 661 -27.93 4.14 -11.06
C ALA A 661 -29.21 3.83 -11.87
N LYS A 662 -29.19 3.99 -13.21
CA LYS A 662 -30.36 3.70 -14.07
C LYS A 662 -30.77 2.23 -14.01
N SER A 663 -29.79 1.33 -13.93
CA SER A 663 -30.05 -0.11 -13.83
C SER A 663 -30.61 -0.49 -12.46
N MET A 664 -30.10 0.13 -11.39
CA MET A 664 -30.62 -0.07 -10.03
C MET A 664 -32.04 0.49 -9.84
N ALA A 665 -32.38 1.60 -10.50
CA ALA A 665 -33.72 2.16 -10.44
C ALA A 665 -34.79 1.18 -10.97
N LYS A 666 -34.46 0.35 -11.97
CA LYS A 666 -35.35 -0.71 -12.47
C LYS A 666 -35.64 -1.80 -11.43
N LEU A 667 -34.76 -1.93 -10.43
CA LEU A 667 -34.92 -2.84 -9.29
C LEU A 667 -35.62 -2.16 -8.09
N GLY A 668 -36.10 -0.94 -8.25
CA GLY A 668 -36.71 -0.15 -7.18
C GLY A 668 -35.70 0.30 -6.11
N VAL A 669 -34.42 0.43 -6.47
CA VAL A 669 -33.34 0.89 -5.60
C VAL A 669 -32.99 2.34 -5.92
N ARG A 670 -32.96 3.19 -4.89
CA ARG A 670 -32.52 4.58 -4.97
C ARG A 670 -31.01 4.65 -4.83
N VAL A 671 -30.33 5.30 -5.77
CA VAL A 671 -28.87 5.41 -5.77
C VAL A 671 -28.43 6.86 -5.57
N GLU A 672 -27.51 7.07 -4.64
CA GLU A 672 -26.79 8.33 -4.43
C GLU A 672 -25.31 8.10 -4.71
N SER A 673 -24.77 8.76 -5.73
CA SER A 673 -23.36 8.64 -6.11
C SER A 673 -22.62 9.94 -5.82
N ILE A 674 -21.32 9.86 -5.55
CA ILE A 674 -20.45 11.04 -5.50
C ILE A 674 -20.36 11.68 -6.89
N GLY A 675 -20.50 13.01 -6.95
CA GLY A 675 -20.21 13.81 -8.13
C GLY A 675 -21.24 13.80 -9.26
N GLY A 676 -22.32 13.02 -9.12
CA GLY A 676 -23.49 13.08 -10.01
C GLY A 676 -24.68 13.72 -9.30
N ARG A 677 -25.59 14.34 -10.05
CA ARG A 677 -26.87 14.77 -9.49
C ARG A 677 -27.67 13.52 -9.10
N GLY A 678 -27.92 13.32 -7.79
CA GLY A 678 -28.91 12.37 -7.33
C GLY A 678 -30.24 12.68 -8.02
N ARG A 679 -30.63 11.85 -8.99
CA ARG A 679 -31.90 12.04 -9.70
C ARG A 679 -33.00 11.69 -8.70
N ASN A 680 -33.66 12.71 -8.16
CA ASN A 680 -34.85 12.56 -7.33
C ASN A 680 -35.95 11.83 -8.10
#